data_AF-A0A2D8UA76-F1
#
_entry.id   AF-A0A2D8UA76-F1
#
_cell.length_a   1.000
_cell.length_b   1.000
_cell.length_c   1.000
_cell.angle_alpha   90.00
_cell.angle_beta   90.00
_cell.angle_gamma   90.00
#
_symmetry.space_group_name_H-M   'P 1'
#
loop_
_entity.id
_entity.type
_entity.pdbx_description
1 polymer ?
#
loop_
_entity_poly.entity_id
_entity_poly.type
_entity_poly.pdbx_seq_one_letter_code
_entity_poly.pdbx_strand_id
1 'polypeptide(L)'
;MSQVFPIVLLTLFSFFGCVYFNTFYNAEKYFRQAEKARKGHEKLYAGWELEDEISDQFQRPRPQKAEQLYDKAARKASKVLEKYSDSDLVDNAMFLMGRSFYWRSEYLRAIQAFRDLEINFPDSEFYTRSRFWRAKCMEDQRIEAQAQALYRELFEQKDVEIAANAGLRLSEMAVLREDYVAASRWLQQTLDTYPNSSVTSLLWLKLAFALGALEDSSRFNDIEFALKNVLESNPNFDQEYRARLNLGKMRYNKGDVEGALGIYLDLLKNSSFRVYEGRTRLLIGKYYEDRGNYKKATNEYEKVRDDFPGSPASAMALYRTGMIHLQLYGDLNIAKEYFQETSREKTGSQADLMAKEMSGHINRINDLTFSIQLADSLVADSLIYGTVNDTTLIENSLTESSDQLNRVAVDIKDSILVVSQSLETLDDLFTIAEIYRDYIGQVDSSIAYYDEIIHRYPNSEQLPRAKYSIAWIMKNMNRDPVGAKSFLEELIDQYPSSVQANEARRLLDLPLLQTENEKATRLFTEIENRRLDDPQAIDNYIPALDSLSHEFPGSPMGAKALYVAASSFEDIVGDTIESEKRYERLINEFYETELGKLAIKRQDARLKGTIAKLERGIKGLGGKPKLGEEISFLTVEPDTSDSISLSNKFLSFGLRAHRRGDIGRARDFYEQSVEEKLNNPQGLYMLGLVSMDEGFYDEALEFFYQTLFFSPGHLNTKYRLYDYYLAETNEDSAQKYLQELVRRDRKNLQFRYIREQNPEILNGEPLTSEEMQGFGITVPVEVFEVANRVQKLVEEPIVRKAVFPDLKNMSIRDSLEILVDVLIGKNGKVDETKLFRGEEPYASIAMKTAKEYSFYPAMKSDDEPIRVWVELTIPFIPESPIDKDNGTISE
;
A
#
# COMPACT_ATOMS: atom_id res chain seq x y z
N MET A 1 -66.85 -37.50 -67.79
CA MET A 1 -66.10 -36.24 -67.69
C MET A 1 -65.83 -35.98 -66.22
N SER A 2 -64.56 -36.05 -65.86
CA SER A 2 -63.99 -35.90 -64.52
C SER A 2 -63.49 -34.47 -64.30
N GLN A 3 -63.49 -34.00 -63.05
CA GLN A 3 -62.66 -32.88 -62.61
C GLN A 3 -61.95 -33.27 -61.31
N VAL A 4 -60.63 -33.10 -61.31
CA VAL A 4 -59.70 -33.33 -60.20
C VAL A 4 -58.74 -32.14 -60.15
N PHE A 5 -58.34 -31.80 -58.91
CA PHE A 5 -57.24 -30.97 -58.41
C PHE A 5 -57.56 -29.57 -57.88
N PRO A 6 -57.22 -29.37 -56.59
CA PRO A 6 -56.14 -28.45 -56.24
C PRO A 6 -55.10 -29.12 -55.30
N ILE A 7 -53.84 -29.22 -55.73
CA ILE A 7 -52.69 -29.60 -54.87
C ILE A 7 -51.51 -28.61 -55.00
N VAL A 8 -51.60 -27.58 -55.83
CA VAL A 8 -50.44 -26.71 -56.12
C VAL A 8 -50.19 -25.61 -55.07
N LEU A 9 -51.07 -25.40 -54.08
CA LEU A 9 -50.84 -24.39 -53.03
C LEU A 9 -50.09 -24.88 -51.78
N LEU A 10 -49.81 -26.19 -51.65
CA LEU A 10 -49.20 -26.78 -50.43
C LEU A 10 -47.70 -27.07 -50.56
N THR A 11 -47.08 -26.81 -51.71
CA THR A 11 -45.66 -27.10 -51.96
C THR A 11 -44.73 -25.87 -51.92
N LEU A 12 -45.28 -24.65 -51.80
CA LEU A 12 -44.47 -23.42 -51.66
C LEU A 12 -44.13 -23.06 -50.21
N PHE A 13 -44.84 -23.61 -49.21
CA PHE A 13 -44.53 -23.40 -47.78
C PHE A 13 -43.46 -24.35 -47.20
N SER A 14 -43.17 -25.48 -47.85
CA SER A 14 -42.20 -26.47 -47.33
C SER A 14 -40.73 -26.20 -47.68
N PHE A 15 -40.42 -25.27 -48.60
CA PHE A 15 -39.02 -24.94 -48.95
C PHE A 15 -38.41 -23.81 -48.11
N PHE A 16 -39.22 -22.90 -47.55
CA PHE A 16 -38.72 -21.84 -46.66
C PHE A 16 -38.35 -22.36 -45.27
N GLY A 17 -39.06 -23.38 -44.77
CA GLY A 17 -38.75 -24.12 -43.54
C GLY A 17 -37.28 -24.55 -43.45
N CYS A 18 -36.79 -25.29 -44.46
CA CYS A 18 -35.46 -25.91 -44.41
C CYS A 18 -34.27 -24.94 -44.37
N VAL A 19 -34.40 -23.71 -44.87
CA VAL A 19 -33.25 -22.80 -45.04
C VAL A 19 -32.95 -21.99 -43.77
N TYR A 20 -33.98 -21.52 -43.05
CA TYR A 20 -33.76 -20.80 -41.79
C TYR A 20 -33.34 -21.75 -40.66
N PHE A 21 -33.91 -22.95 -40.58
CA PHE A 21 -33.48 -24.00 -39.64
C PHE A 21 -31.98 -24.31 -39.81
N ASN A 22 -31.51 -24.41 -41.06
CA ASN A 22 -30.09 -24.62 -41.35
C ASN A 22 -29.22 -23.41 -40.93
N THR A 23 -29.74 -22.18 -41.04
CA THR A 23 -29.00 -20.97 -40.65
C THR A 23 -28.83 -20.88 -39.13
N PHE A 24 -29.91 -21.10 -38.37
CA PHE A 24 -29.86 -21.13 -36.90
C PHE A 24 -29.05 -22.33 -36.39
N TYR A 25 -29.22 -23.52 -36.97
CA TYR A 25 -28.42 -24.70 -36.63
C TYR A 25 -26.92 -24.46 -36.78
N ASN A 26 -26.51 -23.71 -37.81
CA ASN A 26 -25.10 -23.31 -37.95
C ASN A 26 -24.65 -22.34 -36.86
N ALA A 27 -25.50 -21.40 -36.43
CA ALA A 27 -25.20 -20.53 -35.29
C ALA A 27 -24.98 -21.36 -34.01
N GLU A 28 -25.89 -22.30 -33.74
CA GLU A 28 -25.83 -23.20 -32.60
C GLU A 28 -24.59 -24.10 -32.63
N LYS A 29 -24.26 -24.64 -33.79
CA LYS A 29 -23.04 -25.44 -34.00
C LYS A 29 -21.78 -24.64 -33.65
N TYR A 30 -21.66 -23.40 -34.15
CA TYR A 30 -20.51 -22.55 -33.83
C TYR A 30 -20.47 -22.20 -32.34
N PHE A 31 -21.61 -21.92 -31.73
CA PHE A 31 -21.70 -21.65 -30.30
C PHE A 31 -21.24 -22.85 -29.46
N ARG A 32 -21.70 -24.08 -29.78
CA ARG A 32 -21.27 -25.31 -29.10
C ARG A 32 -19.76 -25.55 -29.25
N GLN A 33 -19.19 -25.27 -30.42
CA GLN A 33 -17.74 -25.35 -30.63
C GLN A 33 -16.97 -24.30 -29.81
N ALA A 34 -17.51 -23.08 -29.71
CA ALA A 34 -16.93 -22.01 -28.89
C ALA A 34 -16.94 -22.39 -27.40
N GLU A 35 -18.07 -22.89 -26.89
CA GLU A 35 -18.21 -23.38 -25.52
C GLU A 35 -17.26 -24.54 -25.22
N LYS A 36 -17.09 -25.48 -26.16
CA LYS A 36 -16.11 -26.58 -26.01
C LYS A 36 -14.68 -26.05 -25.92
N ALA A 37 -14.32 -25.07 -26.76
CA ALA A 37 -13.00 -24.45 -26.72
C ALA A 37 -12.77 -23.66 -25.43
N ARG A 38 -13.76 -22.87 -24.99
CA ARG A 38 -13.75 -22.11 -23.73
C ARG A 38 -13.62 -23.02 -22.52
N LYS A 39 -14.53 -23.99 -22.36
CA LYS A 39 -14.52 -24.94 -21.23
C LYS A 39 -13.26 -25.81 -21.21
N GLY A 40 -12.75 -26.19 -22.39
CA GLY A 40 -11.48 -26.91 -22.50
C GLY A 40 -10.29 -26.08 -22.02
N HIS A 41 -10.27 -24.79 -22.35
CA HIS A 41 -9.28 -23.84 -21.84
C HIS A 41 -9.45 -23.61 -20.33
N GLU A 42 -10.66 -23.32 -19.85
CA GLU A 42 -10.93 -23.17 -18.41
C GLU A 42 -10.51 -24.40 -17.61
N LYS A 43 -10.74 -25.62 -18.12
CA LYS A 43 -10.30 -26.87 -17.46
C LYS A 43 -8.77 -27.01 -17.37
N LEU A 44 -8.02 -26.44 -18.32
CA LEU A 44 -6.55 -26.39 -18.24
C LEU A 44 -6.06 -25.50 -17.08
N TYR A 45 -6.84 -24.49 -16.71
CA TYR A 45 -6.54 -23.56 -15.62
C TYR A 45 -7.31 -23.87 -14.31
N ALA A 46 -8.30 -24.76 -14.37
CA ALA A 46 -9.04 -25.21 -13.19
C ALA A 46 -8.10 -25.95 -12.23
N GLY A 47 -8.01 -25.46 -10.98
CA GLY A 47 -7.22 -26.10 -9.92
C GLY A 47 -5.85 -25.47 -9.63
N TRP A 48 -5.44 -24.42 -10.35
CA TRP A 48 -4.16 -23.72 -10.14
C TRP A 48 -4.27 -22.44 -9.29
N GLU A 49 -5.41 -22.26 -8.62
CA GLU A 49 -5.67 -21.19 -7.65
C GLU A 49 -4.94 -21.55 -6.35
N LEU A 50 -3.73 -21.01 -6.16
CA LEU A 50 -3.04 -21.04 -4.89
C LEU A 50 -3.39 -19.75 -4.12
N GLU A 51 -3.84 -19.99 -2.88
CA GLU A 51 -4.15 -19.06 -1.78
C GLU A 51 -5.28 -18.04 -1.95
N ASP A 52 -5.48 -17.41 -3.11
CA ASP A 52 -6.56 -16.43 -3.29
C ASP A 52 -7.79 -17.04 -3.97
N GLU A 53 -8.70 -17.54 -3.13
CA GLU A 53 -9.99 -18.17 -3.48
C GLU A 53 -11.00 -17.20 -4.16
N ILE A 54 -10.56 -15.98 -4.52
CA ILE A 54 -11.33 -14.92 -5.18
C ILE A 54 -11.22 -14.98 -6.73
N SER A 55 -10.23 -15.69 -7.29
CA SER A 55 -9.87 -15.53 -8.71
C SER A 55 -10.74 -16.24 -9.77
N ASP A 56 -11.91 -16.78 -9.43
CA ASP A 56 -12.67 -17.61 -10.38
C ASP A 56 -13.38 -16.80 -11.51
N GLN A 57 -13.45 -15.46 -11.43
CA GLN A 57 -14.32 -14.69 -12.36
C GLN A 57 -13.67 -13.64 -13.26
N PHE A 58 -12.54 -13.05 -12.90
CA PHE A 58 -11.99 -11.96 -13.71
C PHE A 58 -10.53 -12.24 -14.06
N GLN A 59 -10.25 -12.29 -15.37
CA GLN A 59 -8.92 -12.37 -16.01
C GLN A 59 -8.37 -13.76 -16.39
N ARG A 60 -9.20 -14.72 -16.78
CA ARG A 60 -8.71 -15.83 -17.63
C ARG A 60 -8.62 -15.34 -19.09
N PRO A 61 -7.45 -15.37 -19.76
CA PRO A 61 -7.34 -14.99 -21.17
C PRO A 61 -8.29 -15.85 -21.98
N ARG A 62 -9.28 -15.24 -22.65
CA ARG A 62 -10.23 -16.01 -23.45
C ARG A 62 -9.49 -16.58 -24.65
N PRO A 63 -9.62 -17.89 -24.96
CA PRO A 63 -8.91 -18.46 -26.09
C PRO A 63 -9.40 -17.79 -27.37
N GLN A 64 -8.48 -17.20 -28.15
CA GLN A 64 -8.79 -16.51 -29.41
C GLN A 64 -9.65 -17.34 -30.36
N LYS A 65 -9.48 -18.66 -30.34
CA LYS A 65 -10.32 -19.62 -31.07
C LYS A 65 -11.79 -19.59 -30.64
N ALA A 66 -12.08 -19.46 -29.34
CA ALA A 66 -13.45 -19.36 -28.86
C ALA A 66 -14.08 -18.01 -29.26
N GLU A 67 -13.34 -16.91 -29.16
CA GLU A 67 -13.83 -15.58 -29.60
C GLU A 67 -14.26 -15.59 -31.08
N GLN A 68 -13.41 -16.13 -31.96
CA GLN A 68 -13.73 -16.25 -33.39
C GLN A 68 -14.98 -17.12 -33.64
N LEU A 69 -15.21 -18.15 -32.82
CA LEU A 69 -16.37 -19.02 -32.95
C LEU A 69 -17.64 -18.36 -32.41
N TYR A 70 -17.57 -17.61 -31.31
CA TYR A 70 -18.69 -16.78 -30.83
C TYR A 70 -19.07 -15.70 -31.84
N ASP A 71 -18.09 -15.09 -32.51
CA ASP A 71 -18.36 -14.11 -33.57
C ASP A 71 -19.07 -14.73 -34.78
N LYS A 72 -18.66 -15.93 -35.21
CA LYS A 72 -19.38 -16.69 -36.24
C LYS A 72 -20.80 -17.04 -35.80
N ALA A 73 -20.99 -17.43 -34.54
CA ALA A 73 -22.30 -17.74 -33.97
C ALA A 73 -23.22 -16.51 -33.98
N ALA A 74 -22.74 -15.37 -33.48
CA ALA A 74 -23.47 -14.10 -33.47
C ALA A 74 -23.87 -13.64 -34.89
N ARG A 75 -22.94 -13.69 -35.87
CA ARG A 75 -23.25 -13.32 -37.26
C ARG A 75 -24.29 -14.22 -37.91
N LYS A 76 -24.30 -15.51 -37.57
CA LYS A 76 -25.31 -16.45 -38.10
C LYS A 76 -26.66 -16.24 -37.43
N ALA A 77 -26.69 -15.95 -36.14
CA ALA A 77 -27.90 -15.57 -35.42
C ALA A 77 -28.50 -14.25 -35.94
N SER A 78 -27.70 -13.21 -36.18
CA SER A 78 -28.15 -11.94 -36.78
C SER A 78 -28.86 -12.13 -38.11
N LYS A 79 -28.35 -13.05 -38.96
CA LYS A 79 -29.00 -13.38 -40.24
C LYS A 79 -30.38 -14.00 -40.09
N VAL A 80 -30.66 -14.66 -38.96
CA VAL A 80 -32.01 -15.15 -38.65
C VAL A 80 -32.94 -13.96 -38.43
N LEU A 81 -32.50 -12.97 -37.65
CA LEU A 81 -33.26 -11.75 -37.35
C LEU A 81 -33.51 -10.90 -38.60
N GLU A 82 -32.51 -10.76 -39.48
CA GLU A 82 -32.58 -9.91 -40.68
C GLU A 82 -33.47 -10.49 -41.79
N LYS A 83 -33.44 -11.82 -41.98
CA LYS A 83 -34.05 -12.48 -43.15
C LYS A 83 -35.29 -13.30 -42.83
N TYR A 84 -35.48 -13.64 -41.56
CA TYR A 84 -36.53 -14.55 -41.10
C TYR A 84 -37.14 -14.03 -39.80
N SER A 85 -37.46 -12.73 -39.76
CA SER A 85 -38.02 -12.02 -38.60
C SER A 85 -39.34 -12.59 -38.07
N ASP A 86 -40.05 -13.37 -38.90
CA ASP A 86 -41.34 -13.97 -38.56
C ASP A 86 -41.19 -15.46 -38.14
N SER A 87 -39.96 -15.95 -37.95
CA SER A 87 -39.68 -17.34 -37.59
C SER A 87 -39.80 -17.60 -36.08
N ASP A 88 -40.27 -18.79 -35.72
CA ASP A 88 -40.28 -19.29 -34.33
C ASP A 88 -38.86 -19.43 -33.70
N LEU A 89 -37.79 -19.21 -34.46
CA LEU A 89 -36.41 -19.25 -33.99
C LEU A 89 -35.81 -17.87 -33.71
N VAL A 90 -36.60 -16.80 -33.81
CA VAL A 90 -36.11 -15.43 -33.62
C VAL A 90 -35.63 -15.22 -32.18
N ASP A 91 -36.42 -15.62 -31.19
CA ASP A 91 -36.07 -15.56 -29.77
C ASP A 91 -34.82 -16.41 -29.44
N ASN A 92 -34.76 -17.64 -29.99
CA ASN A 92 -33.62 -18.55 -29.92
C ASN A 92 -32.34 -17.89 -30.46
N ALA A 93 -32.44 -17.24 -31.62
CA ALA A 93 -31.33 -16.53 -32.26
C ALA A 93 -30.90 -15.31 -31.43
N MET A 94 -31.84 -14.52 -30.90
CA MET A 94 -31.55 -13.37 -30.04
C MET A 94 -30.83 -13.80 -28.76
N PHE A 95 -31.30 -14.86 -28.10
CA PHE A 95 -30.67 -15.38 -26.89
C PHE A 95 -29.24 -15.88 -27.14
N LEU A 96 -29.05 -16.67 -28.20
CA LEU A 96 -27.73 -17.16 -28.60
C LEU A 96 -26.79 -16.02 -29.00
N MET A 97 -27.31 -15.00 -29.67
CA MET A 97 -26.57 -13.80 -30.06
C MET A 97 -26.11 -13.01 -28.84
N GLY A 98 -27.00 -12.73 -27.87
CA GLY A 98 -26.66 -12.03 -26.63
C GLY A 98 -25.56 -12.75 -25.85
N ARG A 99 -25.65 -14.08 -25.69
CA ARG A 99 -24.60 -14.87 -25.04
C ARG A 99 -23.28 -14.86 -25.80
N SER A 100 -23.34 -14.82 -27.13
CA SER A 100 -22.14 -14.71 -27.96
C SER A 100 -21.45 -13.35 -27.80
N PHE A 101 -22.22 -12.26 -27.68
CA PHE A 101 -21.67 -10.93 -27.38
C PHE A 101 -21.07 -10.86 -25.97
N TYR A 102 -21.73 -11.43 -24.97
CA TYR A 102 -21.21 -11.51 -23.61
C TYR A 102 -19.81 -12.15 -23.57
N TRP A 103 -19.65 -13.32 -24.19
CA TRP A 103 -18.36 -14.02 -24.23
C TRP A 103 -17.29 -13.34 -25.08
N ARG A 104 -17.66 -12.33 -25.88
CA ARG A 104 -16.74 -11.44 -26.60
C ARG A 104 -16.45 -10.14 -25.85
N SER A 105 -16.94 -10.01 -24.62
CA SER A 105 -16.88 -8.77 -23.80
C SER A 105 -17.62 -7.58 -24.43
N GLU A 106 -18.52 -7.84 -25.38
CA GLU A 106 -19.35 -6.81 -26.00
C GLU A 106 -20.62 -6.60 -25.17
N TYR A 107 -20.45 -6.24 -23.91
CA TYR A 107 -21.52 -6.29 -22.90
C TYR A 107 -22.71 -5.38 -23.23
N LEU A 108 -22.48 -4.18 -23.78
CA LEU A 108 -23.56 -3.29 -24.21
C LEU A 108 -24.44 -3.91 -25.30
N ARG A 109 -23.83 -4.59 -26.29
CA ARG A 109 -24.56 -5.29 -27.36
C ARG A 109 -25.30 -6.51 -26.81
N ALA A 110 -24.71 -7.20 -25.84
CA ALA A 110 -25.35 -8.31 -25.15
C ALA A 110 -26.59 -7.84 -24.37
N ILE A 111 -26.46 -6.76 -23.58
CA ILE A 111 -27.57 -6.15 -22.84
C ILE A 111 -28.72 -5.79 -23.79
N GLN A 112 -28.40 -5.13 -24.91
CA GLN A 112 -29.42 -4.76 -25.90
C GLN A 112 -30.12 -6.00 -26.46
N ALA A 113 -29.38 -7.02 -26.88
CA ALA A 113 -29.96 -8.26 -27.42
C ALA A 113 -30.89 -8.98 -26.41
N PHE A 114 -30.51 -9.03 -25.13
CA PHE A 114 -31.35 -9.60 -24.07
C PHE A 114 -32.58 -8.74 -23.79
N ARG A 115 -32.43 -7.42 -23.72
CA ARG A 115 -33.54 -6.49 -23.51
C ARG A 115 -34.54 -6.53 -24.65
N ASP A 116 -34.08 -6.64 -25.89
CA ASP A 116 -34.94 -6.75 -27.06
C ASP A 116 -35.73 -8.07 -27.05
N LEU A 117 -35.12 -9.17 -26.57
CA LEU A 117 -35.84 -10.43 -26.38
C LEU A 117 -36.96 -10.28 -25.33
N GLU A 118 -36.64 -9.66 -24.20
CA GLU A 118 -37.62 -9.43 -23.12
C GLU A 118 -38.81 -8.56 -23.56
N ILE A 119 -38.56 -7.52 -24.36
CA ILE A 119 -39.61 -6.59 -24.82
C ILE A 119 -40.49 -7.24 -25.89
N ASN A 120 -39.88 -7.93 -26.85
CA ASN A 120 -40.60 -8.43 -28.02
C ASN A 120 -41.18 -9.84 -27.82
N PHE A 121 -40.63 -10.62 -26.88
CA PHE A 121 -41.01 -12.02 -26.66
C PHE A 121 -41.21 -12.32 -25.15
N PRO A 122 -42.21 -11.71 -24.49
CA PRO A 122 -42.44 -11.89 -23.05
C PRO A 122 -42.82 -13.32 -22.66
N ASP A 123 -43.38 -14.11 -23.58
CA ASP A 123 -43.77 -15.51 -23.36
C ASP A 123 -42.67 -16.53 -23.76
N SER A 124 -41.49 -16.07 -24.19
CA SER A 124 -40.39 -16.95 -24.62
C SER A 124 -39.83 -17.75 -23.44
N GLU A 125 -39.43 -19.01 -23.70
CA GLU A 125 -38.68 -19.82 -22.72
C GLU A 125 -37.34 -19.20 -22.32
N PHE A 126 -36.82 -18.25 -23.12
CA PHE A 126 -35.59 -17.52 -22.84
C PHE A 126 -35.81 -16.23 -22.06
N TYR A 127 -37.04 -15.85 -21.75
CA TYR A 127 -37.35 -14.57 -21.09
C TYR A 127 -36.56 -14.40 -19.78
N THR A 128 -36.75 -15.32 -18.83
CA THR A 128 -36.09 -15.27 -17.51
C THR A 128 -34.57 -15.47 -17.64
N ARG A 129 -34.13 -16.33 -18.57
CA ARG A 129 -32.71 -16.55 -18.83
C ARG A 129 -32.05 -15.29 -19.39
N SER A 130 -32.72 -14.55 -20.26
CA SER A 130 -32.19 -13.31 -20.86
C SER A 130 -31.99 -12.24 -19.79
N ARG A 131 -32.95 -12.11 -18.86
CA ARG A 131 -32.80 -11.23 -17.69
C ARG A 131 -31.58 -11.61 -16.85
N PHE A 132 -31.36 -12.89 -16.58
CA PHE A 132 -30.18 -13.36 -15.84
C PHE A 132 -28.87 -13.02 -16.56
N TRP A 133 -28.80 -13.28 -17.88
CA TRP A 133 -27.61 -12.94 -18.66
C TRP A 133 -27.40 -11.42 -18.77
N ARG A 134 -28.47 -10.62 -18.80
CA ARG A 134 -28.39 -9.16 -18.75
C ARG A 134 -27.81 -8.68 -17.42
N ALA A 135 -28.27 -9.21 -16.29
CA ALA A 135 -27.69 -8.92 -14.97
C ALA A 135 -26.19 -9.23 -14.95
N LYS A 136 -25.79 -10.36 -15.54
CA LYS A 136 -24.37 -10.74 -15.66
C LYS A 136 -23.55 -9.76 -16.51
N CYS A 137 -24.14 -9.21 -17.58
CA CYS A 137 -23.49 -8.17 -18.38
C CYS A 137 -23.35 -6.85 -17.62
N MET A 138 -24.27 -6.52 -16.71
CA MET A 138 -24.20 -5.33 -15.86
C MET A 138 -23.12 -5.49 -14.80
N GLU A 139 -23.03 -6.68 -14.19
CA GLU A 139 -21.99 -7.06 -13.23
C GLU A 139 -20.58 -6.96 -13.86
N ASP A 140 -20.39 -7.54 -15.05
CA ASP A 140 -19.10 -7.47 -15.76
C ASP A 140 -18.73 -6.06 -16.23
N GLN A 141 -19.71 -5.16 -16.32
CA GLN A 141 -19.52 -3.72 -16.59
C GLN A 141 -19.37 -2.86 -15.33
N ARG A 142 -19.35 -3.48 -14.14
CA ARG A 142 -19.27 -2.78 -12.84
C ARG A 142 -20.47 -1.85 -12.57
N ILE A 143 -21.62 -2.12 -13.17
CA ILE A 143 -22.89 -1.43 -12.89
C ILE A 143 -23.62 -2.21 -11.79
N GLU A 144 -23.04 -2.23 -10.60
CA GLU A 144 -23.39 -3.20 -9.57
C GLU A 144 -24.81 -3.01 -9.02
N ALA A 145 -25.26 -1.79 -8.77
CA ALA A 145 -26.60 -1.51 -8.24
C ALA A 145 -27.71 -2.08 -9.14
N GLN A 146 -27.59 -1.90 -10.46
CA GLN A 146 -28.56 -2.44 -11.43
C GLN A 146 -28.48 -3.97 -11.52
N ALA A 147 -27.27 -4.54 -11.49
CA ALA A 147 -27.08 -5.98 -11.48
C ALA A 147 -27.72 -6.62 -10.23
N GLN A 148 -27.49 -6.05 -9.05
CA GLN A 148 -28.05 -6.54 -7.79
C GLN A 148 -29.57 -6.45 -7.74
N ALA A 149 -30.15 -5.32 -8.18
CA ALA A 149 -31.59 -5.17 -8.25
C ALA A 149 -32.22 -6.27 -9.13
N LEU A 150 -31.65 -6.50 -10.32
CA LEU A 150 -32.14 -7.52 -11.24
C LEU A 150 -31.92 -8.96 -10.70
N TYR A 151 -30.81 -9.23 -10.02
CA TYR A 151 -30.61 -10.54 -9.37
C TYR A 151 -31.59 -10.78 -8.23
N ARG A 152 -31.94 -9.77 -7.42
CA ARG A 152 -32.97 -9.89 -6.38
C ARG A 152 -34.34 -10.20 -6.98
N GLU A 153 -34.71 -9.52 -8.07
CA GLU A 153 -35.95 -9.84 -8.80
C GLU A 153 -35.97 -11.25 -9.37
N LEU A 154 -34.82 -11.76 -9.81
CA LEU A 154 -34.66 -13.12 -10.33
C LEU A 154 -34.66 -14.17 -9.22
N PHE A 155 -34.17 -13.83 -8.04
CA PHE A 155 -34.22 -14.69 -6.86
C PHE A 155 -35.67 -15.03 -6.49
N GLU A 156 -36.60 -14.09 -6.59
CA GLU A 156 -38.03 -14.32 -6.27
C GLU A 156 -38.82 -15.09 -7.36
N GLN A 157 -38.17 -15.55 -8.43
CA GLN A 157 -38.86 -16.22 -9.55
C GLN A 157 -39.15 -17.70 -9.28
N LYS A 158 -40.12 -18.25 -10.05
CA LYS A 158 -40.50 -19.68 -9.98
C LYS A 158 -39.45 -20.64 -10.55
N ASP A 159 -38.56 -20.15 -11.42
CA ASP A 159 -37.50 -20.98 -11.99
C ASP A 159 -36.40 -21.21 -10.94
N VAL A 160 -36.43 -22.38 -10.32
CA VAL A 160 -35.51 -22.78 -9.23
C VAL A 160 -34.05 -22.66 -9.63
N GLU A 161 -33.71 -23.02 -10.87
CA GLU A 161 -32.31 -23.00 -11.33
C GLU A 161 -31.84 -21.55 -11.50
N ILE A 162 -32.66 -20.68 -12.08
CA ILE A 162 -32.30 -19.26 -12.22
C ILE A 162 -32.28 -18.56 -10.86
N ALA A 163 -33.25 -18.83 -9.99
CA ALA A 163 -33.32 -18.24 -8.66
C ALA A 163 -32.10 -18.63 -7.80
N ALA A 164 -31.73 -19.91 -7.79
CA ALA A 164 -30.54 -20.39 -7.08
C ALA A 164 -29.23 -19.79 -7.66
N ASN A 165 -29.12 -19.69 -8.99
CA ASN A 165 -27.98 -19.03 -9.60
C ASN A 165 -27.96 -17.52 -9.30
N ALA A 166 -29.10 -16.84 -9.21
CA ALA A 166 -29.16 -15.42 -8.85
C ALA A 166 -28.71 -15.19 -7.39
N GLY A 167 -29.14 -16.04 -6.46
CA GLY A 167 -28.66 -16.04 -5.08
C GLY A 167 -27.15 -16.29 -4.99
N LEU A 168 -26.62 -17.23 -5.78
CA LEU A 168 -25.17 -17.44 -5.91
C LEU A 168 -24.47 -16.16 -6.42
N ARG A 169 -24.97 -15.50 -7.47
CA ARG A 169 -24.37 -14.25 -7.97
C ARG A 169 -24.38 -13.13 -6.93
N LEU A 170 -25.48 -12.96 -6.20
CA LEU A 170 -25.57 -11.97 -5.11
C LEU A 170 -24.52 -12.23 -4.04
N SER A 171 -24.30 -13.50 -3.67
CA SER A 171 -23.24 -13.86 -2.73
C SER A 171 -21.84 -13.64 -3.28
N GLU A 172 -21.59 -13.92 -4.56
CA GLU A 172 -20.28 -13.70 -5.20
C GLU A 172 -19.96 -12.21 -5.33
N MET A 173 -20.97 -11.37 -5.63
CA MET A 173 -20.82 -9.92 -5.60
C MET A 173 -20.47 -9.41 -4.19
N ALA A 174 -21.08 -9.99 -3.15
CA ALA A 174 -20.74 -9.66 -1.76
C ALA A 174 -19.30 -10.10 -1.41
N VAL A 175 -18.88 -11.30 -1.85
CA VAL A 175 -17.48 -11.76 -1.72
C VAL A 175 -16.49 -10.82 -2.40
N LEU A 176 -16.80 -10.28 -3.58
CA LEU A 176 -15.94 -9.33 -4.29
C LEU A 176 -15.78 -8.00 -3.56
N ARG A 177 -16.78 -7.59 -2.78
CA ARG A 177 -16.70 -6.46 -1.85
C ARG A 177 -16.09 -6.83 -0.50
N GLU A 178 -15.67 -8.10 -0.37
CA GLU A 178 -15.17 -8.71 0.84
C GLU A 178 -16.15 -8.60 2.02
N ASP A 179 -17.46 -8.56 1.73
CA ASP A 179 -18.57 -8.63 2.67
C ASP A 179 -19.03 -10.09 2.79
N TYR A 180 -18.22 -10.89 3.49
CA TYR A 180 -18.47 -12.34 3.66
C TYR A 180 -19.73 -12.65 4.49
N VAL A 181 -20.25 -11.65 5.20
CA VAL A 181 -21.45 -11.72 6.03
C VAL A 181 -22.68 -11.69 5.16
N ALA A 182 -22.78 -10.67 4.31
CA ALA A 182 -23.81 -10.62 3.29
C ALA A 182 -23.69 -11.83 2.36
N ALA A 183 -22.48 -12.25 2.01
CA ALA A 183 -22.26 -13.45 1.20
C ALA A 183 -22.82 -14.72 1.87
N SER A 184 -22.46 -14.98 3.12
CA SER A 184 -22.93 -16.15 3.88
C SER A 184 -24.44 -16.12 4.06
N ARG A 185 -25.03 -14.96 4.36
CA ARG A 185 -26.49 -14.78 4.44
C ARG A 185 -27.20 -15.12 3.13
N TRP A 186 -26.72 -14.60 2.00
CA TRP A 186 -27.29 -14.92 0.68
C TRP A 186 -27.15 -16.40 0.35
N LEU A 187 -25.99 -17.01 0.65
CA LEU A 187 -25.77 -18.43 0.41
C LEU A 187 -26.72 -19.30 1.24
N GLN A 188 -26.86 -18.97 2.54
CA GLN A 188 -27.75 -19.68 3.45
C GLN A 188 -29.22 -19.53 3.02
N GLN A 189 -29.66 -18.32 2.72
CA GLN A 189 -31.01 -18.06 2.22
C GLN A 189 -31.29 -18.82 0.92
N THR A 190 -30.30 -18.90 0.02
CA THR A 190 -30.42 -19.66 -1.23
C THR A 190 -30.53 -21.16 -0.97
N LEU A 191 -29.73 -21.70 -0.06
CA LEU A 191 -29.77 -23.12 0.35
C LEU A 191 -31.11 -23.47 1.01
N ASP A 192 -31.65 -22.60 1.85
CA ASP A 192 -32.92 -22.80 2.54
C ASP A 192 -34.12 -22.73 1.58
N THR A 193 -34.09 -21.80 0.64
CA THR A 193 -35.19 -21.56 -0.31
C THR A 193 -35.16 -22.54 -1.48
N TYR A 194 -33.97 -22.92 -1.95
CA TYR A 194 -33.76 -23.77 -3.14
C TYR A 194 -32.84 -24.98 -2.86
N PRO A 195 -33.15 -25.83 -1.87
CA PRO A 195 -32.25 -26.89 -1.41
C PRO A 195 -31.91 -27.95 -2.49
N ASN A 196 -32.79 -28.13 -3.49
CA ASN A 196 -32.63 -29.14 -4.54
C ASN A 196 -32.12 -28.58 -5.88
N SER A 197 -31.53 -27.38 -5.89
CA SER A 197 -30.97 -26.78 -7.11
C SER A 197 -29.76 -27.57 -7.65
N SER A 198 -29.48 -27.47 -8.95
CA SER A 198 -28.29 -28.09 -9.54
C SER A 198 -26.95 -27.52 -9.01
N VAL A 199 -27.00 -26.36 -8.33
CA VAL A 199 -25.84 -25.67 -7.76
C VAL A 199 -25.68 -25.87 -6.25
N THR A 200 -26.47 -26.72 -5.61
CA THR A 200 -26.44 -26.92 -4.14
C THR A 200 -25.05 -27.29 -3.60
N SER A 201 -24.31 -28.22 -4.22
CA SER A 201 -22.92 -28.51 -3.81
C SER A 201 -22.00 -27.29 -3.93
N LEU A 202 -22.21 -26.44 -4.94
CA LEU A 202 -21.41 -25.23 -5.12
C LEU A 202 -21.77 -24.18 -4.06
N LEU A 203 -23.05 -24.01 -3.74
CA LEU A 203 -23.52 -23.11 -2.68
C LEU A 203 -22.93 -23.49 -1.33
N TRP A 204 -22.96 -24.77 -0.95
CA TRP A 204 -22.31 -25.24 0.29
C TRP A 204 -20.80 -24.98 0.29
N LEU A 205 -20.13 -25.19 -0.84
CA LEU A 205 -18.69 -24.95 -0.96
C LEU A 205 -18.36 -23.46 -0.82
N LYS A 206 -19.16 -22.59 -1.44
CA LYS A 206 -19.04 -21.13 -1.32
C LYS A 206 -19.39 -20.64 0.08
N LEU A 207 -20.33 -21.29 0.78
CA LEU A 207 -20.66 -20.97 2.16
C LEU A 207 -19.50 -21.31 3.10
N ALA A 208 -18.91 -22.50 2.96
CA ALA A 208 -17.73 -22.88 3.72
C ALA A 208 -16.57 -21.89 3.48
N PHE A 209 -16.40 -21.41 2.24
CA PHE A 209 -15.44 -20.37 1.91
C PHE A 209 -15.74 -19.05 2.62
N ALA A 210 -16.97 -18.52 2.49
CA ALA A 210 -17.36 -17.27 3.13
C ALA A 210 -17.21 -17.31 4.66
N LEU A 211 -17.61 -18.44 5.28
CA LEU A 211 -17.43 -18.65 6.72
C LEU A 211 -15.96 -18.72 7.12
N GLY A 212 -15.11 -19.38 6.32
CA GLY A 212 -13.67 -19.44 6.57
C GLY A 212 -12.97 -18.09 6.42
N ALA A 213 -13.43 -17.25 5.49
CA ALA A 213 -12.86 -15.92 5.24
C ALA A 213 -13.20 -14.89 6.34
N LEU A 214 -14.17 -15.18 7.21
CA LEU A 214 -14.40 -14.42 8.45
C LEU A 214 -13.30 -14.69 9.50
N GLU A 215 -12.49 -15.73 9.29
CA GLU A 215 -11.39 -16.16 10.16
C GLU A 215 -11.79 -16.41 11.62
N ASP A 216 -13.09 -16.61 11.86
CA ASP A 216 -13.67 -16.82 13.18
C ASP A 216 -13.57 -18.27 13.63
N SER A 217 -12.74 -18.51 14.64
CA SER A 217 -12.47 -19.85 15.20
C SER A 217 -13.73 -20.50 15.81
N SER A 218 -14.74 -19.74 16.22
CA SER A 218 -16.00 -20.30 16.73
C SER A 218 -16.81 -21.01 15.62
N ARG A 219 -16.60 -20.60 14.36
CA ARG A 219 -17.32 -21.11 13.17
C ARG A 219 -16.69 -22.36 12.56
N PHE A 220 -15.67 -22.95 13.18
CA PHE A 220 -15.08 -24.20 12.67
C PHE A 220 -16.12 -25.32 12.49
N ASN A 221 -17.11 -25.40 13.38
CA ASN A 221 -18.19 -26.38 13.26
C ASN A 221 -19.11 -26.08 12.06
N ASP A 222 -19.40 -24.82 11.78
CA ASP A 222 -20.23 -24.39 10.64
C ASP A 222 -19.50 -24.63 9.32
N ILE A 223 -18.19 -24.34 9.27
CA ILE A 223 -17.33 -24.65 8.13
C ILE A 223 -17.30 -26.16 7.89
N GLU A 224 -17.09 -26.96 8.94
CA GLU A 224 -17.09 -28.42 8.85
C GLU A 224 -18.44 -28.95 8.36
N PHE A 225 -19.54 -28.40 8.88
CA PHE A 225 -20.90 -28.75 8.47
C PHE A 225 -21.14 -28.44 6.99
N ALA A 226 -20.80 -27.23 6.54
CA ALA A 226 -20.94 -26.83 5.14
C ALA A 226 -20.12 -27.73 4.21
N LEU A 227 -18.86 -28.02 4.55
CA LEU A 227 -17.98 -28.88 3.74
C LEU A 227 -18.48 -30.34 3.67
N LYS A 228 -19.06 -30.88 4.74
CA LYS A 228 -19.70 -32.21 4.72
C LYS A 228 -20.92 -32.22 3.80
N ASN A 229 -21.75 -31.17 3.86
CA ASN A 229 -22.92 -31.05 2.97
C ASN A 229 -22.53 -30.93 1.49
N VAL A 230 -21.34 -30.39 1.15
CA VAL A 230 -20.82 -30.46 -0.23
C VAL A 230 -20.74 -31.91 -0.71
N LEU A 231 -20.20 -32.80 0.13
CA LEU A 231 -20.00 -34.22 -0.17
C LEU A 231 -21.31 -35.01 -0.28
N GLU A 232 -22.36 -34.54 0.39
CA GLU A 232 -23.70 -35.15 0.37
C GLU A 232 -24.57 -34.65 -0.79
N SER A 233 -24.23 -33.51 -1.42
CA SER A 233 -25.08 -32.82 -2.41
C SER A 233 -24.79 -33.16 -3.88
N ASN A 234 -24.23 -34.34 -4.17
CA ASN A 234 -23.76 -34.77 -5.50
C ASN A 234 -22.71 -33.83 -6.12
N PRO A 235 -21.55 -33.63 -5.45
CA PRO A 235 -20.52 -32.73 -5.95
C PRO A 235 -19.93 -33.28 -7.25
N ASN A 236 -19.51 -32.37 -8.13
CA ASN A 236 -18.61 -32.76 -9.19
C ASN A 236 -17.21 -33.08 -8.62
N PHE A 237 -16.38 -33.70 -9.45
CA PHE A 237 -15.04 -34.15 -9.05
C PHE A 237 -14.13 -33.03 -8.48
N ASP A 238 -14.23 -31.79 -8.96
CA ASP A 238 -13.45 -30.66 -8.44
C ASP A 238 -14.01 -30.19 -7.08
N GLN A 239 -15.33 -30.09 -6.95
CA GLN A 239 -16.00 -29.72 -5.70
C GLN A 239 -15.71 -30.73 -4.59
N GLU A 240 -15.71 -32.03 -4.92
CA GLU A 240 -15.38 -33.08 -3.96
C GLU A 240 -13.94 -32.95 -3.45
N TYR A 241 -12.98 -32.74 -4.36
CA TYR A 241 -11.59 -32.51 -4.01
C TYR A 241 -11.44 -31.28 -3.11
N ARG A 242 -12.02 -30.14 -3.50
CA ARG A 242 -11.94 -28.88 -2.75
C ARG A 242 -12.56 -29.02 -1.36
N ALA A 243 -13.70 -29.69 -1.22
CA ALA A 243 -14.35 -29.90 0.07
C ALA A 243 -13.46 -30.73 1.02
N ARG A 244 -12.92 -31.85 0.54
CA ARG A 244 -12.00 -32.69 1.32
C ARG A 244 -10.71 -31.96 1.67
N LEU A 245 -10.13 -31.22 0.73
CA LEU A 245 -8.92 -30.42 0.96
C LEU A 245 -9.15 -29.37 2.05
N ASN A 246 -10.27 -28.64 1.97
CA ASN A 246 -10.62 -27.60 2.92
C ASN A 246 -10.99 -28.17 4.29
N LEU A 247 -11.52 -29.39 4.38
CA LEU A 247 -11.66 -30.12 5.65
C LEU A 247 -10.29 -30.40 6.29
N GLY A 248 -9.31 -30.82 5.49
CA GLY A 248 -7.93 -31.01 5.95
C GLY A 248 -7.30 -29.72 6.46
N LYS A 249 -7.44 -28.61 5.71
CA LYS A 249 -6.94 -27.29 6.12
C LYS A 249 -7.62 -26.79 7.40
N MET A 250 -8.93 -26.92 7.49
CA MET A 250 -9.69 -26.52 8.69
C MET A 250 -9.22 -27.31 9.92
N ARG A 251 -9.07 -28.63 9.80
CA ARG A 251 -8.53 -29.46 10.89
C ARG A 251 -7.12 -29.04 11.31
N TYR A 252 -6.28 -28.73 10.33
CA TYR A 252 -4.94 -28.21 10.57
C TYR A 252 -5.00 -26.92 11.40
N ASN A 253 -5.84 -25.97 10.99
CA ASN A 253 -6.03 -24.68 11.70
C ASN A 253 -6.63 -24.87 13.10
N LYS A 254 -7.50 -25.87 13.30
CA LYS A 254 -8.04 -26.25 14.62
C LYS A 254 -7.01 -26.93 15.54
N GLY A 255 -5.83 -27.26 15.02
CA GLY A 255 -4.80 -28.00 15.75
C GLY A 255 -4.93 -29.54 15.69
N ASP A 256 -5.91 -30.09 14.96
CA ASP A 256 -5.98 -31.52 14.61
C ASP A 256 -5.02 -31.83 13.45
N VAL A 257 -3.74 -31.68 13.74
CA VAL A 257 -2.63 -31.75 12.78
C VAL A 257 -2.53 -33.16 12.18
N GLU A 258 -2.65 -34.22 12.99
CA GLU A 258 -2.62 -35.61 12.50
C GLU A 258 -3.83 -35.96 11.64
N GLY A 259 -5.03 -35.48 12.01
CA GLY A 259 -6.24 -35.65 11.20
C GLY A 259 -6.14 -34.95 9.84
N ALA A 260 -5.53 -33.77 9.79
CA ALA A 260 -5.26 -33.05 8.55
C ALA A 260 -4.34 -33.83 7.61
N LEU A 261 -3.21 -34.36 8.13
CA LEU A 261 -2.28 -35.17 7.34
C LEU A 261 -2.97 -36.43 6.80
N GLY A 262 -3.80 -37.09 7.61
CA GLY A 262 -4.60 -38.25 7.19
C GLY A 262 -5.47 -37.94 5.96
N ILE A 263 -6.17 -36.81 5.98
CA ILE A 263 -7.00 -36.36 4.86
C ILE A 263 -6.15 -36.10 3.60
N TYR A 264 -5.00 -35.42 3.74
CA TYR A 264 -4.12 -35.14 2.60
C TYR A 264 -3.55 -36.43 1.98
N LEU A 265 -3.16 -37.40 2.80
CA LEU A 265 -2.69 -38.70 2.33
C LEU A 265 -3.78 -39.50 1.63
N ASP A 266 -5.03 -39.41 2.11
CA ASP A 266 -6.16 -40.09 1.47
C ASP A 266 -6.53 -39.44 0.12
N LEU A 267 -6.40 -38.11 0.01
CA LEU A 267 -6.51 -37.40 -1.27
C LEU A 267 -5.47 -37.90 -2.28
N LEU A 268 -4.23 -38.16 -1.86
CA LEU A 268 -3.18 -38.70 -2.72
C LEU A 268 -3.42 -40.14 -3.17
N LYS A 269 -4.03 -40.98 -2.33
CA LYS A 269 -4.31 -42.39 -2.67
C LYS A 269 -5.39 -42.53 -3.75
N ASN A 270 -6.31 -41.58 -3.84
CA ASN A 270 -7.40 -41.64 -4.82
C ASN A 270 -6.88 -41.25 -6.20
N SER A 271 -6.74 -42.24 -7.09
CA SER A 271 -6.25 -42.06 -8.46
C SER A 271 -7.06 -41.07 -9.28
N SER A 272 -8.32 -40.83 -8.92
CA SER A 272 -9.16 -39.82 -9.55
C SER A 272 -8.54 -38.43 -9.35
N PHE A 273 -7.99 -38.12 -8.17
CA PHE A 273 -7.39 -36.81 -7.79
C PHE A 273 -5.96 -36.57 -8.27
N ARG A 274 -5.44 -37.38 -9.20
CA ARG A 274 -4.09 -37.23 -9.74
C ARG A 274 -3.79 -35.84 -10.30
N VAL A 275 -4.79 -35.16 -10.87
CA VAL A 275 -4.65 -33.78 -11.39
C VAL A 275 -4.27 -32.77 -10.29
N TYR A 276 -4.59 -33.06 -9.03
CA TYR A 276 -4.30 -32.22 -7.87
C TYR A 276 -3.15 -32.74 -7.00
N GLU A 277 -2.41 -33.74 -7.46
CA GLU A 277 -1.37 -34.39 -6.68
C GLU A 277 -0.26 -33.40 -6.27
N GLY A 278 0.26 -32.60 -7.20
CA GLY A 278 1.28 -31.58 -6.89
C GLY A 278 0.85 -30.60 -5.79
N ARG A 279 -0.41 -30.13 -5.84
CA ARG A 279 -1.00 -29.26 -4.81
C ARG A 279 -1.10 -29.97 -3.45
N THR A 280 -1.56 -31.21 -3.45
CA THR A 280 -1.73 -31.98 -2.21
C THR A 280 -0.38 -32.28 -1.55
N ARG A 281 0.65 -32.58 -2.35
CA ARG A 281 2.02 -32.78 -1.89
C ARG A 281 2.64 -31.51 -1.30
N LEU A 282 2.39 -30.33 -1.89
CA LEU A 282 2.83 -29.07 -1.30
C LEU A 282 2.28 -28.86 0.12
N LEU A 283 1.01 -29.20 0.35
CA LEU A 283 0.42 -29.09 1.70
C LEU A 283 1.04 -30.09 2.69
N ILE A 284 1.38 -31.30 2.23
CA ILE A 284 2.08 -32.28 3.06
C ILE A 284 3.54 -31.83 3.33
N GLY A 285 4.20 -31.24 2.34
CA GLY A 285 5.51 -30.63 2.53
C GLY A 285 5.47 -29.52 3.57
N LYS A 286 4.49 -28.60 3.46
CA LYS A 286 4.25 -27.52 4.43
C LYS A 286 3.94 -28.06 5.82
N TYR A 287 3.14 -29.11 5.92
CA TYR A 287 2.88 -29.81 7.18
C TYR A 287 4.19 -30.25 7.86
N TYR A 288 5.12 -30.83 7.10
CA TYR A 288 6.40 -31.25 7.66
C TYR A 288 7.32 -30.08 7.99
N GLU A 289 7.30 -29.01 7.17
CA GLU A 289 8.05 -27.77 7.38
C GLU A 289 7.64 -27.10 8.69
N ASP A 290 6.33 -26.88 8.90
CA ASP A 290 5.78 -26.25 10.11
C ASP A 290 6.08 -27.07 11.40
N ARG A 291 6.41 -28.36 11.26
CA ARG A 291 6.82 -29.26 12.35
C ARG A 291 8.34 -29.39 12.51
N GLY A 292 9.11 -28.60 11.76
CA GLY A 292 10.58 -28.65 11.77
C GLY A 292 11.16 -29.90 11.13
N ASN A 293 10.37 -30.72 10.44
CA ASN A 293 10.84 -31.90 9.72
C ASN A 293 11.23 -31.55 8.28
N TYR A 294 12.21 -30.66 8.16
CA TYR A 294 12.63 -30.07 6.88
C TYR A 294 13.04 -31.12 5.85
N LYS A 295 13.65 -32.24 6.27
CA LYS A 295 14.02 -33.33 5.35
C LYS A 295 12.81 -34.00 4.70
N LYS A 296 11.72 -34.20 5.43
CA LYS A 296 10.48 -34.73 4.83
C LYS A 296 9.79 -33.68 3.98
N ALA A 297 9.83 -32.41 4.39
CA ALA A 297 9.29 -31.31 3.62
C ALA A 297 9.97 -31.19 2.25
N THR A 298 11.31 -31.11 2.22
CA THR A 298 12.08 -31.02 0.98
C THR A 298 11.87 -32.22 0.08
N ASN A 299 11.79 -33.45 0.62
CA ASN A 299 11.48 -34.63 -0.19
C ASN A 299 10.08 -34.59 -0.86
N GLU A 300 9.07 -34.00 -0.21
CA GLU A 300 7.78 -33.78 -0.88
C GLU A 300 7.86 -32.66 -1.92
N TYR A 301 8.59 -31.59 -1.64
CA TYR A 301 8.83 -30.51 -2.61
C TYR A 301 9.62 -30.98 -3.84
N GLU A 302 10.63 -31.81 -3.67
CA GLU A 302 11.41 -32.42 -4.77
C GLU A 302 10.51 -33.27 -5.67
N LYS A 303 9.63 -34.10 -5.10
CA LYS A 303 8.65 -34.85 -5.90
C LYS A 303 7.73 -33.92 -6.69
N VAL A 304 7.30 -32.80 -6.10
CA VAL A 304 6.46 -31.83 -6.81
C VAL A 304 7.21 -31.20 -7.98
N ARG A 305 8.47 -30.81 -7.76
CA ARG A 305 9.35 -30.27 -8.81
C ARG A 305 9.54 -31.27 -9.95
N ASP A 306 9.85 -32.51 -9.61
CA ASP A 306 10.26 -33.53 -10.59
C ASP A 306 9.07 -34.13 -11.36
N ASP A 307 7.94 -34.37 -10.69
CA ASP A 307 6.76 -35.01 -11.28
C ASP A 307 5.82 -34.03 -11.99
N PHE A 308 5.90 -32.72 -11.68
CA PHE A 308 5.02 -31.68 -12.23
C PHE A 308 5.80 -30.49 -12.82
N PRO A 309 6.76 -30.72 -13.74
CA PRO A 309 7.58 -29.65 -14.31
C PRO A 309 6.74 -28.65 -15.13
N GLY A 310 7.16 -27.39 -15.15
CA GLY A 310 6.48 -26.29 -15.87
C GLY A 310 5.18 -25.81 -15.20
N SER A 311 4.94 -26.22 -13.96
CA SER A 311 3.71 -25.95 -13.22
C SER A 311 3.90 -24.92 -12.10
N PRO A 312 2.83 -24.15 -11.76
CA PRO A 312 2.85 -23.32 -10.55
C PRO A 312 3.20 -24.09 -9.26
N ALA A 313 2.84 -25.37 -9.18
CA ALA A 313 3.15 -26.19 -8.01
C ALA A 313 4.65 -26.48 -7.90
N SER A 314 5.31 -26.78 -9.02
CA SER A 314 6.77 -26.95 -9.10
C SER A 314 7.50 -25.65 -8.74
N ALA A 315 7.04 -24.50 -9.26
CA ALA A 315 7.59 -23.20 -8.88
C ALA A 315 7.45 -22.92 -7.37
N MET A 316 6.30 -23.24 -6.76
CA MET A 316 6.09 -23.10 -5.31
C MET A 316 6.98 -24.05 -4.49
N ALA A 317 7.18 -25.28 -4.97
CA ALA A 317 8.08 -26.24 -4.31
C ALA A 317 9.53 -25.75 -4.29
N LEU A 318 10.01 -25.16 -5.40
CA LEU A 318 11.31 -24.51 -5.48
C LEU A 318 11.42 -23.32 -4.53
N TYR A 319 10.41 -22.44 -4.51
CA TYR A 319 10.37 -21.30 -3.59
C TYR A 319 10.46 -21.75 -2.13
N ARG A 320 9.64 -22.72 -1.71
CA ARG A 320 9.67 -23.27 -0.35
C ARG A 320 11.01 -23.90 0.00
N THR A 321 11.61 -24.62 -0.96
CA THR A 321 12.95 -25.20 -0.79
C THR A 321 14.01 -24.11 -0.62
N GLY A 322 13.98 -23.06 -1.44
CA GLY A 322 14.85 -21.90 -1.32
C GLY A 322 14.69 -21.18 0.02
N MET A 323 13.46 -21.04 0.53
CA MET A 323 13.18 -20.47 1.85
C MET A 323 13.75 -21.33 2.98
N ILE A 324 13.67 -22.66 2.90
CA ILE A 324 14.30 -23.55 3.89
C ILE A 324 15.82 -23.34 3.90
N HIS A 325 16.46 -23.27 2.73
CA HIS A 325 17.90 -22.97 2.65
C HIS A 325 18.26 -21.61 3.22
N LEU A 326 17.44 -20.61 2.91
CA LEU A 326 17.63 -19.27 3.41
C LEU A 326 17.46 -19.22 4.93
N GLN A 327 16.34 -19.68 5.47
CA GLN A 327 16.00 -19.49 6.88
C GLN A 327 16.78 -20.40 7.83
N LEU A 328 17.02 -21.65 7.43
CA LEU A 328 17.62 -22.65 8.32
C LEU A 328 19.15 -22.69 8.21
N TYR A 329 19.68 -22.58 6.99
CA TYR A 329 21.11 -22.77 6.73
C TYR A 329 21.85 -21.44 6.49
N GLY A 330 21.13 -20.34 6.26
CA GLY A 330 21.77 -19.06 5.95
C GLY A 330 22.38 -19.00 4.54
N ASP A 331 22.07 -19.97 3.69
CA ASP A 331 22.71 -20.14 2.38
C ASP A 331 22.10 -19.19 1.34
N LEU A 332 22.49 -17.91 1.39
CA LEU A 332 22.02 -16.87 0.47
C LEU A 332 22.16 -17.26 -1.01
N ASN A 333 23.27 -17.91 -1.36
CA ASN A 333 23.56 -18.32 -2.74
C ASN A 333 22.64 -19.45 -3.21
N ILE A 334 22.51 -20.51 -2.42
CA ILE A 334 21.66 -21.67 -2.76
C ILE A 334 20.19 -21.23 -2.83
N ALA A 335 19.73 -20.43 -1.86
CA ALA A 335 18.38 -19.88 -1.87
C ALA A 335 18.11 -19.07 -3.14
N LYS A 336 19.06 -18.22 -3.54
CA LYS A 336 18.96 -17.42 -4.77
C LYS A 336 18.89 -18.27 -6.03
N GLU A 337 19.64 -19.37 -6.12
CA GLU A 337 19.56 -20.31 -7.23
C GLU A 337 18.14 -20.92 -7.34
N TYR A 338 17.59 -21.43 -6.24
CA TYR A 338 16.21 -21.94 -6.20
C TYR A 338 15.19 -20.87 -6.58
N PHE A 339 15.35 -19.64 -6.10
CA PHE A 339 14.47 -18.53 -6.45
C PHE A 339 14.52 -18.19 -7.95
N GLN A 340 15.69 -18.22 -8.57
CA GLN A 340 15.81 -17.99 -10.02
C GLN A 340 15.16 -19.10 -10.85
N GLU A 341 15.17 -20.34 -10.36
CA GLU A 341 14.51 -21.46 -11.03
C GLU A 341 12.98 -21.35 -11.02
N THR A 342 12.38 -20.66 -10.04
CA THR A 342 10.92 -20.44 -10.01
C THR A 342 10.41 -19.74 -11.28
N SER A 343 11.16 -18.75 -11.79
CA SER A 343 10.83 -18.05 -13.04
C SER A 343 10.90 -18.99 -14.25
N ARG A 344 11.82 -19.97 -14.23
CA ARG A 344 11.99 -20.97 -15.30
C ARG A 344 10.86 -21.99 -15.29
N GLU A 345 10.44 -22.42 -14.11
CA GLU A 345 9.31 -23.34 -13.95
C GLU A 345 7.98 -22.68 -14.34
N LYS A 346 7.69 -21.49 -13.78
CA LYS A 346 6.45 -20.79 -14.10
C LYS A 346 6.55 -19.29 -13.87
N THR A 347 6.95 -18.56 -14.91
CA THR A 347 6.96 -17.10 -14.92
C THR A 347 5.57 -16.53 -14.59
N GLY A 348 5.53 -15.53 -13.70
CA GLY A 348 4.32 -14.83 -13.28
C GLY A 348 3.46 -15.61 -12.29
N SER A 349 3.89 -16.80 -11.83
CA SER A 349 3.24 -17.48 -10.71
C SER A 349 3.46 -16.74 -9.40
N GLN A 350 2.61 -16.99 -8.39
CA GLN A 350 2.78 -16.43 -7.05
C GLN A 350 4.17 -16.71 -6.46
N ALA A 351 4.66 -17.94 -6.66
CA ALA A 351 6.01 -18.35 -6.23
C ALA A 351 7.12 -17.53 -6.92
N ASP A 352 6.98 -17.24 -8.22
CA ASP A 352 7.93 -16.39 -8.96
C ASP A 352 7.95 -14.95 -8.43
N LEU A 353 6.78 -14.40 -8.06
CA LEU A 353 6.69 -13.06 -7.47
C LEU A 353 7.36 -13.02 -6.09
N MET A 354 7.04 -13.97 -5.20
CA MET A 354 7.67 -14.08 -3.88
C MET A 354 9.18 -14.31 -3.97
N ALA A 355 9.61 -15.16 -4.91
CA ALA A 355 11.03 -15.44 -5.14
C ALA A 355 11.81 -14.22 -5.63
N LYS A 356 11.20 -13.36 -6.47
CA LYS A 356 11.79 -12.11 -6.94
C LYS A 356 11.93 -11.08 -5.82
N GLU A 357 10.92 -10.94 -4.98
CA GLU A 357 10.98 -10.09 -3.79
C GLU A 357 12.12 -10.53 -2.88
N MET A 358 12.19 -11.83 -2.55
CA MET A 358 13.26 -12.37 -1.71
C MET A 358 14.65 -12.22 -2.34
N SER A 359 14.76 -12.44 -3.65
CA SER A 359 16.02 -12.20 -4.38
C SER A 359 16.46 -10.72 -4.32
N GLY A 360 15.51 -9.79 -4.29
CA GLY A 360 15.77 -8.36 -4.08
C GLY A 360 16.41 -8.08 -2.72
N HIS A 361 15.87 -8.68 -1.65
CA HIS A 361 16.45 -8.58 -0.31
C HIS A 361 17.87 -9.19 -0.24
N ILE A 362 18.08 -10.36 -0.84
CA ILE A 362 19.40 -11.00 -0.90
C ILE A 362 20.42 -10.11 -1.65
N ASN A 363 20.03 -9.53 -2.78
CA ASN A 363 20.90 -8.60 -3.52
C ASN A 363 21.23 -7.38 -2.67
N ARG A 364 20.24 -6.81 -1.99
CA ARG A 364 20.46 -5.65 -1.12
C ARG A 364 21.44 -5.97 0.01
N ILE A 365 21.31 -7.13 0.66
CA ILE A 365 22.29 -7.58 1.67
C ILE A 365 23.69 -7.64 1.06
N ASN A 366 23.86 -8.31 -0.09
CA ASN A 366 25.17 -8.44 -0.73
C ASN A 366 25.80 -7.08 -1.08
N ASP A 367 25.00 -6.15 -1.61
CA ASP A 367 25.47 -4.79 -1.95
C ASP A 367 25.92 -4.02 -0.71
N LEU A 368 25.15 -4.11 0.38
CA LEU A 368 25.46 -3.45 1.66
C LEU A 368 26.68 -4.07 2.34
N THR A 369 26.79 -5.40 2.38
CA THR A 369 27.98 -6.08 2.89
C THR A 369 29.23 -5.71 2.09
N PHE A 370 29.12 -5.60 0.76
CA PHE A 370 30.24 -5.14 -0.07
C PHE A 370 30.62 -3.69 0.21
N SER A 371 29.63 -2.80 0.40
CA SER A 371 29.83 -1.40 0.81
C SER A 371 30.63 -1.29 2.11
N ILE A 372 30.22 -2.04 3.14
CA ILE A 372 30.91 -2.09 4.44
C ILE A 372 32.34 -2.61 4.29
N GLN A 373 32.54 -3.71 3.55
CA GLN A 373 33.88 -4.27 3.31
C GLN A 373 34.81 -3.29 2.59
N LEU A 374 34.28 -2.55 1.62
CA LEU A 374 35.04 -1.51 0.91
C LEU A 374 35.42 -0.38 1.86
N ALA A 375 34.48 0.09 2.68
CA ALA A 375 34.74 1.13 3.68
C ALA A 375 35.80 0.68 4.69
N ASP A 376 35.71 -0.55 5.20
CA ASP A 376 36.70 -1.14 6.11
C ASP A 376 38.09 -1.22 5.45
N SER A 377 38.15 -1.62 4.17
CA SER A 377 39.41 -1.66 3.41
C SER A 377 40.01 -0.28 3.18
N LEU A 378 39.21 0.77 2.96
CA LEU A 378 39.69 2.14 2.79
C LEU A 378 40.28 2.72 4.07
N VAL A 379 39.67 2.43 5.21
CA VAL A 379 40.21 2.80 6.54
C VAL A 379 41.53 2.08 6.79
N ALA A 380 41.60 0.79 6.48
CA ALA A 380 42.83 0.02 6.58
C ALA A 380 43.97 0.62 5.73
N ASP A 381 43.68 1.00 4.47
CA ASP A 381 44.67 1.61 3.57
C ASP A 381 45.13 3.00 4.06
N SER A 382 44.20 3.83 4.55
CA SER A 382 44.53 5.15 5.11
C SER A 382 45.46 5.07 6.33
N LEU A 383 45.26 4.07 7.19
CA LEU A 383 46.12 3.82 8.35
C LEU A 383 47.53 3.37 7.93
N ILE A 384 47.64 2.58 6.85
CA ILE A 384 48.93 2.16 6.27
C ILE A 384 49.68 3.36 5.68
N TYR A 385 49.01 4.26 4.95
CA TYR A 385 49.67 5.45 4.41
C TYR A 385 50.05 6.48 5.47
N GLY A 386 49.23 6.64 6.53
CA GLY A 386 49.55 7.51 7.66
C GLY A 386 50.78 7.05 8.44
N THR A 387 50.92 5.74 8.66
CA THR A 387 52.07 5.15 9.37
C THR A 387 53.36 5.14 8.55
N VAL A 388 53.29 5.08 7.22
CA VAL A 388 54.47 5.15 6.33
C VAL A 388 55.04 6.57 6.22
N ASN A 389 54.21 7.60 6.35
CA ASN A 389 54.66 9.00 6.31
C ASN A 389 55.22 9.52 7.65
N ASP A 390 54.96 8.83 8.76
CA ASP A 390 55.48 9.16 10.10
C ASP A 390 56.85 8.51 10.41
N THR A 391 57.71 8.38 9.39
CA THR A 391 59.09 7.89 9.54
C THR A 391 60.01 8.83 10.33
N THR A 392 59.52 10.00 10.76
CA THR A 392 60.28 10.94 11.61
C THR A 392 60.32 10.57 13.10
N LEU A 393 59.46 9.64 13.56
CA LEU A 393 59.47 9.15 14.95
C LEU A 393 60.37 7.91 15.14
N ILE A 394 60.75 7.23 14.06
CA ILE A 394 61.57 6.01 14.12
C ILE A 394 63.07 6.34 14.28
N GLU A 395 63.55 7.49 13.80
CA GLU A 395 64.97 7.86 13.94
C GLU A 395 65.36 8.28 15.38
N ASN A 396 64.41 8.72 16.21
CA ASN A 396 64.70 9.17 17.58
C ASN A 396 64.63 8.07 18.66
N SER A 397 64.27 6.84 18.30
CA SER A 397 64.07 5.73 19.25
C SER A 397 65.12 4.62 19.16
N LEU A 398 66.22 4.82 18.43
CA LEU A 398 67.30 3.83 18.22
C LEU A 398 68.23 3.61 19.45
N THR A 399 67.77 3.90 20.68
CA THR A 399 68.57 3.67 21.89
C THR A 399 67.93 2.77 22.96
N GLU A 400 66.77 2.17 22.72
CA GLU A 400 66.18 1.20 23.67
C GLU A 400 65.80 -0.14 23.02
N SER A 401 65.84 -1.20 23.83
CA SER A 401 65.98 -2.60 23.44
C SER A 401 64.84 -3.17 22.58
N SER A 402 65.19 -4.12 21.72
CA SER A 402 64.30 -4.79 20.74
C SER A 402 63.07 -5.50 21.35
N ASP A 403 63.08 -5.78 22.66
CA ASP A 403 61.97 -6.44 23.36
C ASP A 403 60.84 -5.47 23.75
N GLN A 404 61.13 -4.17 23.94
CA GLN A 404 60.09 -3.17 24.21
C GLN A 404 59.41 -2.70 22.91
N LEU A 405 60.15 -2.60 21.81
CA LEU A 405 59.60 -2.32 20.48
C LEU A 405 58.62 -3.40 20.00
N ASN A 406 58.91 -4.69 20.25
CA ASN A 406 57.97 -5.77 19.93
C ASN A 406 56.75 -5.81 20.85
N ARG A 407 56.83 -5.33 22.10
CA ARG A 407 55.67 -5.22 22.99
C ARG A 407 54.78 -4.03 22.64
N VAL A 408 55.36 -2.86 22.36
CA VAL A 408 54.63 -1.66 21.95
C VAL A 408 53.98 -1.85 20.56
N ALA A 409 54.65 -2.53 19.63
CA ALA A 409 54.07 -2.84 18.32
C ALA A 409 52.98 -3.93 18.35
N VAL A 410 52.96 -4.78 19.39
CA VAL A 410 51.89 -5.78 19.62
C VAL A 410 50.70 -5.13 20.35
N ASP A 411 50.93 -4.28 21.36
CA ASP A 411 49.87 -3.55 22.07
C ASP A 411 49.11 -2.54 21.19
N ILE A 412 49.79 -1.89 20.24
CA ILE A 412 49.15 -0.97 19.27
C ILE A 412 48.32 -1.73 18.23
N LYS A 413 48.67 -2.99 17.94
CA LYS A 413 47.95 -3.83 16.98
C LYS A 413 46.62 -4.38 17.51
N ASP A 414 46.54 -4.60 18.82
CA ASP A 414 45.34 -5.11 19.49
C ASP A 414 44.34 -4.00 19.90
N SER A 415 44.70 -2.73 19.79
CA SER A 415 43.91 -1.59 20.29
C SER A 415 43.32 -0.65 19.21
N ILE A 416 43.62 -0.87 17.93
CA ILE A 416 43.03 -0.09 16.83
C ILE A 416 42.03 -0.98 16.09
N LEU A 417 40.74 -0.71 16.24
CA LEU A 417 39.69 -1.33 15.45
C LEU A 417 39.87 -0.87 13.98
N VAL A 418 40.40 -1.75 13.11
CA VAL A 418 40.66 -1.44 11.69
C VAL A 418 39.39 -1.63 10.86
N VAL A 419 38.33 -0.90 11.20
CA VAL A 419 37.05 -0.95 10.49
C VAL A 419 36.48 0.47 10.37
N SER A 420 35.63 0.69 9.37
CA SER A 420 34.92 1.95 9.19
C SER A 420 33.91 2.19 10.30
N GLN A 421 33.94 3.42 10.84
CA GLN A 421 32.98 3.98 11.77
C GLN A 421 32.20 5.14 11.13
N SER A 422 32.02 5.11 9.80
CA SER A 422 31.25 6.13 9.09
C SER A 422 29.74 5.95 9.32
N LEU A 423 28.98 7.04 9.19
CA LEU A 423 27.53 6.98 9.33
C LEU A 423 26.87 6.10 8.26
N GLU A 424 27.41 6.09 7.06
CA GLU A 424 26.94 5.20 5.98
C GLU A 424 27.07 3.73 6.40
N THR A 425 28.21 3.37 7.01
CA THR A 425 28.40 2.01 7.54
C THR A 425 27.46 1.67 8.70
N LEU A 426 27.13 2.63 9.56
CA LEU A 426 26.13 2.44 10.62
C LEU A 426 24.72 2.18 10.05
N ASP A 427 24.30 2.99 9.07
CA ASP A 427 23.01 2.86 8.38
C ASP A 427 22.91 1.53 7.60
N ASP A 428 23.99 1.12 6.94
CA ASP A 428 24.08 -0.14 6.21
C ASP A 428 23.92 -1.35 7.16
N LEU A 429 24.58 -1.34 8.32
CA LEU A 429 24.46 -2.39 9.35
C LEU A 429 23.03 -2.50 9.91
N PHE A 430 22.39 -1.37 10.23
CA PHE A 430 20.99 -1.36 10.66
C PHE A 430 20.08 -1.95 9.58
N THR A 431 20.26 -1.55 8.33
CA THR A 431 19.46 -2.03 7.21
C THR A 431 19.59 -3.54 7.03
N ILE A 432 20.81 -4.09 7.10
CA ILE A 432 21.02 -5.53 7.01
C ILE A 432 20.33 -6.27 8.18
N ALA A 433 20.50 -5.78 9.41
CA ALA A 433 19.90 -6.38 10.59
C ALA A 433 18.36 -6.43 10.50
N GLU A 434 17.74 -5.36 9.97
CA GLU A 434 16.31 -5.25 9.74
C GLU A 434 15.83 -6.16 8.60
N ILE A 435 16.60 -6.33 7.52
CA ILE A 435 16.26 -7.29 6.45
C ILE A 435 16.21 -8.72 7.01
N TYR A 436 17.20 -9.10 7.81
CA TYR A 436 17.23 -10.42 8.45
C TYR A 436 16.07 -10.61 9.43
N ARG A 437 15.68 -9.57 10.17
CA ARG A 437 14.56 -9.60 11.12
C ARG A 437 13.21 -9.71 10.43
N ASP A 438 12.92 -8.80 9.51
CA ASP A 438 11.55 -8.53 9.04
C ASP A 438 11.15 -9.36 7.82
N TYR A 439 12.11 -9.74 6.97
CA TYR A 439 11.83 -10.41 5.70
C TYR A 439 12.34 -11.84 5.68
N ILE A 440 13.57 -12.07 6.15
CA ILE A 440 14.19 -13.40 6.12
C ILE A 440 13.74 -14.23 7.33
N GLY A 441 13.70 -13.63 8.52
CA GLY A 441 13.38 -14.32 9.77
C GLY A 441 14.57 -15.08 10.39
N GLN A 442 15.81 -14.77 10.01
CA GLN A 442 17.01 -15.32 10.66
C GLN A 442 17.37 -14.51 11.90
N VAL A 443 17.03 -15.06 13.06
CA VAL A 443 17.25 -14.45 14.37
C VAL A 443 18.74 -14.19 14.63
N ASP A 444 19.57 -15.21 14.47
CA ASP A 444 20.99 -15.15 14.83
C ASP A 444 21.75 -14.12 13.98
N SER A 445 21.53 -14.12 12.67
CA SER A 445 22.13 -13.14 11.75
C SER A 445 21.69 -11.72 12.10
N SER A 446 20.40 -11.50 12.38
CA SER A 446 19.91 -10.17 12.76
C SER A 446 20.58 -9.65 14.03
N ILE A 447 20.64 -10.49 15.08
CA ILE A 447 21.31 -10.13 16.35
C ILE A 447 22.79 -9.83 16.12
N ALA A 448 23.50 -10.65 15.33
CA ALA A 448 24.92 -10.45 15.04
C ALA A 448 25.22 -9.07 14.42
N TYR A 449 24.38 -8.59 13.50
CA TYR A 449 24.55 -7.24 12.92
C TYR A 449 24.23 -6.12 13.92
N TYR A 450 23.26 -6.30 14.83
CA TYR A 450 23.04 -5.34 15.92
C TYR A 450 24.18 -5.33 16.93
N ASP A 451 24.75 -6.49 17.25
CA ASP A 451 25.94 -6.59 18.09
C ASP A 451 27.14 -5.92 17.43
N GLU A 452 27.34 -6.08 16.12
CA GLU A 452 28.39 -5.37 15.38
C GLU A 452 28.25 -3.85 15.54
N ILE A 453 27.03 -3.31 15.50
CA ILE A 453 26.78 -1.87 15.76
C ILE A 453 27.21 -1.50 17.17
N ILE A 454 26.86 -2.30 18.17
CA ILE A 454 27.21 -2.02 19.58
C ILE A 454 28.73 -2.00 19.78
N HIS A 455 29.46 -2.93 19.16
CA HIS A 455 30.92 -3.01 19.27
C HIS A 455 31.63 -1.91 18.48
N ARG A 456 31.15 -1.63 17.27
CA ARG A 456 31.78 -0.69 16.32
C ARG A 456 31.52 0.77 16.69
N TYR A 457 30.40 1.08 17.37
CA TYR A 457 29.97 2.44 17.71
C TYR A 457 29.63 2.61 19.21
N PRO A 458 30.61 2.41 20.14
CA PRO A 458 30.34 2.41 21.58
C PRO A 458 29.87 3.75 22.15
N ASN A 459 30.02 4.84 21.40
CA ASN A 459 29.60 6.18 21.79
C ASN A 459 28.42 6.71 20.95
N SER A 460 27.80 5.90 20.09
CA SER A 460 26.69 6.37 19.24
C SER A 460 25.40 6.52 20.03
N GLU A 461 24.61 7.53 19.65
CA GLU A 461 23.26 7.75 20.18
C GLU A 461 22.26 6.69 19.73
N GLN A 462 22.62 5.84 18.75
CA GLN A 462 21.78 4.76 18.24
C GLN A 462 21.87 3.47 19.06
N LEU A 463 22.73 3.39 20.08
CA LEU A 463 22.87 2.19 20.92
C LEU A 463 21.56 1.75 21.61
N PRO A 464 20.73 2.66 22.16
CA PRO A 464 19.43 2.28 22.72
C PRO A 464 18.53 1.56 21.70
N ARG A 465 18.58 1.96 20.43
CA ARG A 465 17.82 1.33 19.33
C ARG A 465 18.32 -0.07 19.00
N ALA A 466 19.65 -0.27 18.95
CA ALA A 466 20.23 -1.58 18.71
C ALA A 466 19.89 -2.55 19.85
N LYS A 467 20.12 -2.16 21.11
CA LYS A 467 19.82 -2.98 22.30
C LYS A 467 18.34 -3.33 22.43
N TYR A 468 17.46 -2.36 22.19
CA TYR A 468 16.02 -2.62 22.17
C TYR A 468 15.63 -3.61 21.06
N SER A 469 16.21 -3.48 19.85
CA SER A 469 15.96 -4.39 18.74
C SER A 469 16.37 -5.83 19.09
N ILE A 470 17.53 -6.03 19.72
CA ILE A 470 17.97 -7.36 20.21
C ILE A 470 16.96 -7.92 21.22
N ALA A 471 16.60 -7.14 22.25
CA ALA A 471 15.64 -7.57 23.26
C ALA A 471 14.27 -7.94 22.64
N TRP A 472 13.81 -7.16 21.67
CA TRP A 472 12.59 -7.43 20.94
C TRP A 472 12.68 -8.73 20.13
N ILE A 473 13.80 -8.98 19.44
CA ILE A 473 14.03 -10.22 18.69
C ILE A 473 14.03 -11.42 19.64
N MET A 474 14.73 -11.33 20.77
CA MET A 474 14.77 -12.40 21.78
C MET A 474 13.38 -12.73 22.31
N LYS A 475 12.58 -11.72 22.66
CA LYS A 475 11.22 -11.90 23.19
C LYS A 475 10.28 -12.50 22.14
N ASN A 476 10.25 -11.93 20.94
CA ASN A 476 9.19 -12.18 19.96
C ASN A 476 9.54 -13.28 18.95
N MET A 477 10.81 -13.41 18.57
CA MET A 477 11.24 -14.37 17.54
C MET A 477 11.93 -15.58 18.16
N ASN A 478 12.81 -15.38 19.14
CA ASN A 478 13.52 -16.49 19.82
C ASN A 478 12.69 -17.15 20.94
N ARG A 479 11.57 -16.54 21.33
CA ARG A 479 10.72 -16.96 22.47
C ARG A 479 11.52 -17.09 23.77
N ASP A 480 12.51 -16.23 23.96
CA ASP A 480 13.33 -16.13 25.17
C ASP A 480 13.03 -14.81 25.93
N PRO A 481 11.94 -14.79 26.72
CA PRO A 481 11.58 -13.60 27.49
C PRO A 481 12.56 -13.32 28.64
N VAL A 482 13.33 -14.33 29.09
CA VAL A 482 14.29 -14.16 30.20
C VAL A 482 15.52 -13.43 29.70
N GLY A 483 16.09 -13.88 28.58
CA GLY A 483 17.20 -13.17 27.92
C GLY A 483 16.79 -11.77 27.49
N ALA A 484 15.59 -11.62 26.91
CA ALA A 484 15.06 -10.30 26.56
C ALA A 484 14.96 -9.37 27.78
N LYS A 485 14.47 -9.86 28.92
CA LYS A 485 14.36 -9.06 30.15
C LYS A 485 15.72 -8.52 30.60
N SER A 486 16.78 -9.33 30.55
CA SER A 486 18.13 -8.88 30.90
C SER A 486 18.58 -7.71 30.03
N PHE A 487 18.36 -7.77 28.71
CA PHE A 487 18.71 -6.69 27.79
C PHE A 487 17.85 -5.43 28.01
N LEU A 488 16.57 -5.59 28.35
CA LEU A 488 15.68 -4.47 28.66
C LEU A 488 16.09 -3.75 29.95
N GLU A 489 16.47 -4.49 30.99
CA GLU A 489 16.99 -3.94 32.25
C GLU A 489 18.31 -3.20 32.02
N GLU A 490 19.23 -3.79 31.27
CA GLU A 490 20.51 -3.14 30.91
C GLU A 490 20.30 -1.84 30.12
N LEU A 491 19.35 -1.83 29.17
CA LEU A 491 18.97 -0.64 28.41
C LEU A 491 18.44 0.48 29.31
N ILE A 492 17.62 0.14 30.31
CA ILE A 492 17.08 1.09 31.28
C ILE A 492 18.19 1.66 32.17
N ASP A 493 19.12 0.83 32.61
CA ASP A 493 20.20 1.22 33.51
C ASP A 493 21.22 2.12 32.82
N GLN A 494 21.59 1.80 31.58
CA GLN A 494 22.61 2.53 30.84
C GLN A 494 22.06 3.78 30.13
N TYR A 495 20.80 3.77 29.70
CA TYR A 495 20.19 4.85 28.92
C TYR A 495 18.83 5.29 29.49
N PRO A 496 18.76 5.66 30.78
CA PRO A 496 17.49 5.83 31.50
C PRO A 496 16.58 6.91 30.91
N SER A 497 17.14 7.93 30.25
CA SER A 497 16.40 9.05 29.65
C SER A 497 15.95 8.81 28.20
N SER A 498 16.29 7.66 27.60
CA SER A 498 16.02 7.37 26.18
C SER A 498 14.57 6.95 25.93
N VAL A 499 14.09 7.15 24.69
CA VAL A 499 12.75 6.70 24.25
C VAL A 499 12.66 5.18 24.34
N GLN A 500 13.72 4.47 23.94
CA GLN A 500 13.80 3.02 23.98
C GLN A 500 13.81 2.47 25.40
N ALA A 501 14.40 3.17 26.38
CA ALA A 501 14.29 2.79 27.79
C ALA A 501 12.85 2.93 28.32
N ASN A 502 12.07 3.92 27.86
CA ASN A 502 10.64 3.98 28.19
C ASN A 502 9.82 2.86 27.53
N GLU A 503 10.15 2.47 26.30
CA GLU A 503 9.55 1.28 25.69
C GLU A 503 9.93 0.00 26.46
N ALA A 504 11.17 -0.11 26.93
CA ALA A 504 11.61 -1.19 27.80
C ALA A 504 10.86 -1.20 29.14
N ARG A 505 10.69 -0.03 29.77
CA ARG A 505 9.88 0.12 31.00
C ARG A 505 8.44 -0.32 30.78
N ARG A 506 7.84 0.02 29.64
CA ARG A 506 6.50 -0.45 29.28
C ARG A 506 6.46 -1.98 29.18
N LEU A 507 7.46 -2.59 28.55
CA LEU A 507 7.53 -4.06 28.43
C LEU A 507 7.80 -4.78 29.77
N LEU A 508 8.25 -4.06 30.80
CA LEU A 508 8.55 -4.56 32.15
C LEU A 508 7.57 -4.07 33.22
N ASP A 509 6.48 -3.39 32.82
CA ASP A 509 5.48 -2.79 33.73
C ASP A 509 6.07 -1.80 34.76
N LEU A 510 7.04 -0.99 34.33
CA LEU A 510 7.71 0.04 35.13
C LEU A 510 7.20 1.45 34.81
N PRO A 511 7.25 2.39 35.77
CA PRO A 511 6.80 3.77 35.56
C PRO A 511 7.69 4.49 34.54
N LEU A 512 7.08 5.17 33.58
CA LEU A 512 7.79 5.94 32.56
C LEU A 512 8.47 7.17 33.17
N LEU A 513 9.65 7.52 32.65
CA LEU A 513 10.37 8.73 33.03
C LEU A 513 10.24 9.80 31.95
N GLN A 514 10.29 11.06 32.34
CA GLN A 514 10.39 12.16 31.39
C GLN A 514 11.72 12.04 30.62
N THR A 515 11.64 11.95 29.30
CA THR A 515 12.83 11.79 28.45
C THR A 515 13.63 13.09 28.33
N GLU A 516 14.91 12.99 27.99
CA GLU A 516 15.75 14.17 27.70
C GLU A 516 15.20 14.98 26.51
N ASN A 517 14.67 14.29 25.49
CA ASN A 517 14.03 14.94 24.34
C ASN A 517 12.80 15.76 24.74
N GLU A 518 11.97 15.27 25.67
CA GLU A 518 10.82 16.03 26.16
C GLU A 518 11.23 17.30 26.92
N LYS A 519 12.32 17.23 27.70
CA LYS A 519 12.87 18.40 28.40
C LYS A 519 13.43 19.41 27.41
N ALA A 520 14.26 18.96 26.47
CA ALA A 520 14.85 19.81 25.44
C ALA A 520 13.79 20.48 24.56
N THR A 521 12.71 19.77 24.23
CA THR A 521 11.59 20.32 23.43
C THR A 521 10.87 21.45 24.15
N ARG A 522 10.60 21.31 25.46
CA ARG A 522 9.95 22.37 26.25
C ARG A 522 10.83 23.63 26.32
N LEU A 523 12.11 23.45 26.61
CA LEU A 523 13.08 24.56 26.68
C LEU A 523 13.22 25.26 25.33
N PHE A 524 13.30 24.49 24.23
CA PHE A 524 13.39 25.05 22.89
C PHE A 524 12.14 25.89 22.55
N THR A 525 10.95 25.39 22.88
CA THR A 525 9.68 26.10 22.64
C THR A 525 9.65 27.45 23.37
N GLU A 526 10.11 27.50 24.61
CA GLU A 526 10.17 28.74 25.39
C GLU A 526 11.11 29.77 24.76
N ILE A 527 12.29 29.33 24.31
CA ILE A 527 13.28 30.20 23.65
C ILE A 527 12.74 30.68 22.29
N GLU A 528 12.08 29.82 21.53
CA GLU A 528 11.52 30.14 20.22
C GLU A 528 10.41 31.19 20.31
N ASN A 529 9.56 31.15 21.34
CA ASN A 529 8.56 32.20 21.56
C ASN A 529 9.20 33.58 21.73
N ARG A 530 10.28 33.67 22.51
CA ARG A 530 11.03 34.93 22.69
C ARG A 530 11.62 35.44 21.37
N ARG A 531 12.13 34.53 20.54
CA ARG A 531 12.65 34.86 19.21
C ARG A 531 11.57 35.37 18.26
N LEU A 532 10.37 34.80 18.32
CA LEU A 532 9.24 35.19 17.47
C LEU A 532 8.64 36.54 17.87
N ASP A 533 8.66 36.88 19.16
CA ASP A 533 8.17 38.17 19.66
C ASP A 533 9.04 39.35 19.18
N ASP A 534 10.37 39.21 19.20
CA ASP A 534 11.31 40.20 18.66
C ASP A 534 12.50 39.53 17.94
N PRO A 535 12.37 39.27 16.63
CA PRO A 535 13.40 38.58 15.85
C PRO A 535 14.71 39.35 15.69
N GLN A 536 14.77 40.67 15.97
CA GLN A 536 16.02 41.44 15.83
C GLN A 536 16.84 41.48 17.10
N ALA A 537 16.25 41.17 18.27
CA ALA A 537 16.91 41.19 19.56
C ALA A 537 17.71 39.91 19.84
N ILE A 538 18.73 39.64 19.02
CA ILE A 538 19.56 38.42 19.07
C ILE A 538 20.14 38.11 20.47
N ASP A 539 20.45 39.15 21.25
CA ASP A 539 21.01 39.02 22.60
C ASP A 539 20.03 38.37 23.59
N ASN A 540 18.73 38.38 23.29
CA ASN A 540 17.68 37.87 24.18
C ASN A 540 17.51 36.34 24.10
N TYR A 541 17.92 35.70 23.00
CA TYR A 541 17.61 34.28 22.76
C TYR A 541 18.80 33.43 22.32
N ILE A 542 19.82 33.98 21.64
CA ILE A 542 20.98 33.19 21.17
C ILE A 542 21.76 32.52 22.31
N PRO A 543 22.07 33.20 23.44
CA PRO A 543 22.74 32.53 24.56
C PRO A 543 21.95 31.36 25.15
N ALA A 544 20.61 31.45 25.12
CA ALA A 544 19.74 30.38 25.61
C ALA A 544 19.72 29.19 24.64
N LEU A 545 19.74 29.44 23.32
CA LEU A 545 19.89 28.39 22.31
C LEU A 545 21.25 27.68 22.42
N ASP A 546 22.34 28.42 22.60
CA ASP A 546 23.69 27.84 22.79
C ASP A 546 23.77 27.01 24.08
N SER A 547 23.10 27.45 25.14
CA SER A 547 23.04 26.71 26.42
C SER A 547 22.25 25.41 26.26
N LEU A 548 21.10 25.46 25.58
CA LEU A 548 20.29 24.27 25.30
C LEU A 548 21.06 23.24 24.47
N SER A 549 21.79 23.69 23.44
CA SER A 549 22.59 22.77 22.64
C SER A 549 23.72 22.12 23.43
N HIS A 550 24.32 22.84 24.39
CA HIS A 550 25.35 22.29 25.25
C HIS A 550 24.81 21.31 26.31
N GLU A 551 23.62 21.60 26.86
CA GLU A 551 22.98 20.74 27.87
C GLU A 551 22.42 19.45 27.26
N PHE A 552 21.98 19.50 26.00
CA PHE A 552 21.40 18.35 25.31
C PHE A 552 22.13 18.04 23.98
N PRO A 553 23.43 17.68 24.04
CA PRO A 553 24.30 17.51 22.87
C PRO A 553 23.91 16.33 21.98
N GLY A 554 23.03 15.44 22.46
CA GLY A 554 22.47 14.34 21.66
C GLY A 554 20.96 14.38 21.45
N SER A 555 20.35 15.55 21.64
CA SER A 555 18.93 15.72 21.34
C SER A 555 18.71 16.41 19.99
N PRO A 556 17.65 16.05 19.24
CA PRO A 556 17.25 16.78 18.04
C PRO A 556 17.03 18.28 18.29
N MET A 557 16.59 18.63 19.50
CA MET A 557 16.34 20.02 19.90
C MET A 557 17.63 20.77 20.23
N GLY A 558 18.66 20.10 20.73
CA GLY A 558 19.99 20.66 20.91
C GLY A 558 20.63 21.01 19.56
N ALA A 559 20.57 20.07 18.61
CA ALA A 559 21.02 20.30 17.23
C ALA A 559 20.24 21.47 16.59
N LYS A 560 18.91 21.48 16.77
CA LYS A 560 18.04 22.55 16.28
C LYS A 560 18.34 23.89 16.92
N ALA A 561 18.62 23.94 18.22
CA ALA A 561 18.95 25.18 18.92
C ALA A 561 20.26 25.79 18.39
N LEU A 562 21.30 24.97 18.26
CA LEU A 562 22.59 25.41 17.75
C LEU A 562 22.49 25.89 16.30
N TYR A 563 21.71 25.17 15.48
CA TYR A 563 21.42 25.57 14.11
C TYR A 563 20.68 26.92 14.04
N VAL A 564 19.60 27.08 14.81
CA VAL A 564 18.82 28.33 14.85
C VAL A 564 19.64 29.49 15.38
N ALA A 565 20.55 29.24 16.33
CA ALA A 565 21.50 30.24 16.79
C ALA A 565 22.47 30.67 15.67
N ALA A 566 23.05 29.70 14.96
CA ALA A 566 23.97 29.95 13.85
C ALA A 566 23.31 30.75 12.71
N SER A 567 22.11 30.34 12.29
CA SER A 567 21.38 30.98 11.20
C SER A 567 20.78 32.33 11.57
N SER A 568 20.23 32.48 12.78
CA SER A 568 19.71 33.78 13.24
C SER A 568 20.83 34.83 13.34
N PHE A 569 22.00 34.43 13.80
CA PHE A 569 23.17 35.32 13.87
C PHE A 569 23.64 35.71 12.47
N GLU A 570 23.73 34.74 11.55
CA GLU A 570 24.09 34.93 10.14
C GLU A 570 23.13 35.88 9.42
N ASP A 571 21.83 35.72 9.62
CA ASP A 571 20.80 36.48 8.91
C ASP A 571 20.71 37.96 9.37
N ILE A 572 21.03 38.23 10.63
CA ILE A 572 20.86 39.56 11.25
C ILE A 572 22.15 40.36 11.23
N VAL A 573 23.28 39.72 11.55
CA VAL A 573 24.60 40.36 11.65
C VAL A 573 25.41 40.16 10.36
N GLY A 574 25.07 39.15 9.56
CA GLY A 574 25.84 38.70 8.41
C GLY A 574 26.71 37.47 8.72
N ASP A 575 27.30 36.91 7.66
CA ASP A 575 28.27 35.82 7.76
C ASP A 575 29.50 36.28 8.55
N THR A 576 29.65 35.71 9.74
CA THR A 576 30.61 36.13 10.77
C THR A 576 31.26 34.90 11.41
N ILE A 577 32.42 35.10 12.03
CA ILE A 577 33.16 34.04 12.76
C ILE A 577 32.27 33.36 13.82
N GLU A 578 31.37 34.11 14.44
CA GLU A 578 30.45 33.61 15.47
C GLU A 578 29.38 32.66 14.92
N SER A 579 28.86 32.92 13.72
CA SER A 579 27.96 31.98 13.04
C SER A 579 28.71 30.70 12.64
N GLU A 580 29.91 30.85 12.06
CA GLU A 580 30.72 29.72 11.60
C GLU A 580 31.11 28.78 12.74
N LYS A 581 31.50 29.33 13.90
CA LYS A 581 31.81 28.55 15.11
C LYS A 581 30.64 27.64 15.54
N ARG A 582 29.40 28.09 15.37
CA ARG A 582 28.21 27.29 15.73
C ARG A 582 27.93 26.20 14.71
N TYR A 583 28.13 26.47 13.42
CA TYR A 583 28.07 25.43 12.40
C TYR A 583 29.18 24.38 12.56
N GLU A 584 30.40 24.78 12.89
CA GLU A 584 31.50 23.85 13.20
C GLU A 584 31.16 22.97 14.41
N ARG A 585 30.55 23.52 15.45
CA ARG A 585 30.03 22.72 16.58
C ARG A 585 28.93 21.77 16.13
N LEU A 586 28.03 22.18 15.23
CA LEU A 586 26.99 21.30 14.68
C LEU A 586 27.59 20.15 13.87
N ILE A 587 28.70 20.39 13.16
CA ILE A 587 29.46 19.39 12.41
C ILE A 587 30.19 18.42 13.35
N ASN A 588 30.70 18.87 14.48
CA ASN A 588 31.53 18.03 15.35
C ASN A 588 30.71 17.30 16.44
N GLU A 589 29.73 17.98 17.02
CA GLU A 589 28.95 17.48 18.17
C GLU A 589 27.65 16.79 17.71
N PHE A 590 27.08 17.16 16.55
CA PHE A 590 25.76 16.68 16.09
C PHE A 590 25.78 16.04 14.70
N TYR A 591 26.92 15.51 14.26
CA TYR A 591 27.12 15.00 12.90
C TYR A 591 26.14 13.88 12.49
N GLU A 592 25.63 13.11 13.46
CA GLU A 592 24.65 12.03 13.23
C GLU A 592 23.24 12.55 12.93
N THR A 593 22.94 13.81 13.28
CA THR A 593 21.63 14.43 13.05
C THR A 593 21.48 14.97 11.63
N GLU A 594 20.25 15.08 11.14
CA GLU A 594 19.96 15.71 9.83
C GLU A 594 20.54 17.14 9.74
N LEU A 595 20.56 17.88 10.85
CA LEU A 595 21.10 19.24 10.90
C LEU A 595 22.64 19.27 10.91
N GLY A 596 23.30 18.30 11.54
CA GLY A 596 24.75 18.13 11.44
C GLY A 596 25.20 17.75 10.03
N LYS A 597 24.53 16.77 9.41
CA LYS A 597 24.72 16.42 7.99
C LYS A 597 24.53 17.63 7.07
N LEU A 598 23.55 18.49 7.38
CA LEU A 598 23.34 19.75 6.65
C LEU A 598 24.50 20.73 6.84
N ALA A 599 25.04 20.89 8.05
CA ALA A 599 26.17 21.78 8.28
C ALA A 599 27.46 21.30 7.58
N ILE A 600 27.69 19.98 7.48
CA ILE A 600 28.79 19.43 6.67
C ILE A 600 28.61 19.82 5.20
N LYS A 601 27.40 19.68 4.66
CA LYS A 601 27.07 20.11 3.29
C LYS A 601 27.21 21.62 3.11
N ARG A 602 26.92 22.43 4.14
CA ARG A 602 27.17 23.89 4.18
C ARG A 602 28.63 24.21 4.00
N GLN A 603 29.51 23.58 4.78
CA GLN A 603 30.95 23.80 4.69
C GLN A 603 31.51 23.42 3.31
N ASP A 604 31.10 22.27 2.78
CA ASP A 604 31.52 21.79 1.45
C ASP A 604 30.99 22.69 0.30
N ALA A 605 29.74 23.14 0.38
CA ALA A 605 29.16 24.08 -0.58
C ALA A 605 29.86 25.44 -0.58
N ARG A 606 30.27 25.92 0.60
CA ARG A 606 31.06 27.16 0.77
C ARG A 606 32.43 27.02 0.11
N LEU A 607 33.12 25.91 0.32
CA LEU A 607 34.41 25.60 -0.32
C LEU A 607 34.30 25.49 -1.86
N LYS A 608 33.15 25.03 -2.37
CA LYS A 608 32.88 24.84 -3.80
C LYS A 608 32.19 26.03 -4.48
N GLY A 609 31.88 27.11 -3.76
CA GLY A 609 31.24 28.31 -4.31
C GLY A 609 29.76 28.12 -4.69
N THR A 610 29.05 27.15 -4.10
CA THR A 610 27.66 26.79 -4.41
C THR A 610 26.66 27.30 -3.34
N ILE A 611 26.98 28.38 -2.63
CA ILE A 611 26.21 28.95 -1.50
C ILE A 611 24.72 29.18 -1.81
N ALA A 612 24.36 29.56 -3.05
CA ALA A 612 22.96 29.72 -3.44
C ALA A 612 22.14 28.40 -3.44
N LYS A 613 22.79 27.23 -3.57
CA LYS A 613 22.16 25.91 -3.37
C LYS A 613 21.94 25.62 -1.88
N LEU A 614 22.77 26.20 -1.02
CA LEU A 614 22.72 26.06 0.42
C LEU A 614 21.74 27.01 1.10
N GLU A 615 21.71 28.29 0.73
CA GLU A 615 20.74 29.29 1.23
C GLU A 615 19.28 28.81 1.05
N ARG A 616 19.02 28.07 -0.05
CA ARG A 616 17.77 27.36 -0.29
C ARG A 616 17.51 26.27 0.76
N GLY A 617 18.47 25.39 1.02
CA GLY A 617 18.36 24.34 2.04
C GLY A 617 18.21 24.90 3.47
N ILE A 618 18.82 26.05 3.76
CA ILE A 618 18.76 26.71 5.07
C ILE A 618 17.38 27.32 5.34
N LYS A 619 16.80 28.04 4.36
CA LYS A 619 15.43 28.59 4.48
C LYS A 619 14.36 27.50 4.72
N GLY A 620 14.59 26.27 4.28
CA GLY A 620 13.67 25.15 4.50
C GLY A 620 13.75 24.48 5.88
N LEU A 621 14.79 24.74 6.67
CA LEU A 621 15.11 23.96 7.88
C LEU A 621 15.08 24.78 9.19
N GLY A 622 14.94 26.11 9.13
CA GLY A 622 15.01 27.00 10.30
C GLY A 622 13.85 28.01 10.42
N GLY A 623 12.89 27.74 11.31
CA GLY A 623 11.89 28.71 11.77
C GLY A 623 10.64 28.86 10.88
N LYS A 624 9.56 29.43 11.43
CA LYS A 624 8.35 29.79 10.65
C LYS A 624 8.72 30.81 9.55
N PRO A 625 8.16 30.69 8.32
CA PRO A 625 8.42 31.64 7.24
C PRO A 625 8.02 33.07 7.63
N LYS A 626 8.73 34.08 7.11
CA LYS A 626 8.39 35.49 7.33
C LYS A 626 7.07 35.81 6.64
N LEU A 627 6.42 36.88 7.09
CA LEU A 627 5.16 37.34 6.49
C LEU A 627 5.32 37.58 4.98
N GLY A 628 4.46 36.96 4.17
CA GLY A 628 4.51 37.02 2.71
C GLY A 628 5.56 36.11 2.06
N GLU A 629 6.31 35.30 2.83
CA GLU A 629 7.18 34.24 2.32
C GLU A 629 6.53 32.84 2.40
N GLU A 630 5.36 32.73 3.03
CA GLU A 630 4.61 31.48 3.16
C GLU A 630 4.01 31.06 1.80
N ILE A 631 4.44 29.90 1.33
CA ILE A 631 3.90 29.23 0.15
C ILE A 631 3.64 27.76 0.46
N SER A 632 2.62 27.20 -0.17
CA SER A 632 2.38 25.76 -0.16
C SER A 632 2.53 25.21 -1.56
N PHE A 633 3.43 24.24 -1.73
CA PHE A 633 3.57 23.54 -3.00
C PHE A 633 2.26 22.82 -3.37
N LEU A 634 1.83 22.95 -4.62
CA LEU A 634 0.65 22.26 -5.13
C LEU A 634 1.04 21.12 -6.07
N THR A 635 1.68 21.42 -7.20
CA THR A 635 2.03 20.40 -8.20
C THR A 635 3.01 20.94 -9.25
N VAL A 636 3.75 20.05 -9.88
CA VAL A 636 4.45 20.30 -11.15
C VAL A 636 3.43 20.56 -12.25
N GLU A 637 3.72 21.51 -13.13
CA GLU A 637 2.90 21.75 -14.32
C GLU A 637 3.12 20.64 -15.36
N PRO A 638 2.10 19.87 -15.74
CA PRO A 638 2.23 18.76 -16.68
C PRO A 638 2.36 19.26 -18.12
N ASP A 639 3.02 18.46 -18.96
CA ASP A 639 2.86 18.57 -20.40
C ASP A 639 1.45 18.07 -20.78
N THR A 640 0.76 18.77 -21.68
CA THR A 640 -0.68 18.57 -21.95
C THR A 640 -1.08 17.19 -22.50
N SER A 641 -0.12 16.30 -22.76
CA SER A 641 -0.35 14.94 -23.27
C SER A 641 -0.18 13.82 -22.23
N ASP A 642 0.22 14.14 -20.99
CA ASP A 642 0.44 13.16 -19.92
C ASP A 642 -0.76 13.07 -18.96
N SER A 643 -1.65 12.11 -19.21
CA SER A 643 -2.84 11.88 -18.37
C SER A 643 -2.52 11.55 -16.92
N ILE A 644 -1.35 10.97 -16.60
CA ILE A 644 -0.97 10.68 -15.21
C ILE A 644 -0.62 11.97 -14.48
N SER A 645 0.24 12.79 -15.08
CA SER A 645 0.62 14.08 -14.49
C SER A 645 -0.57 15.04 -14.43
N LEU A 646 -1.50 14.97 -15.39
CA LEU A 646 -2.73 15.76 -15.38
C LEU A 646 -3.69 15.30 -14.27
N SER A 647 -3.89 13.99 -14.11
CA SER A 647 -4.65 13.39 -12.99
C SER A 647 -4.10 13.84 -11.63
N ASN A 648 -2.77 13.82 -11.46
CA ASN A 648 -2.11 14.27 -10.22
C ASN A 648 -2.26 15.77 -9.96
N LYS A 649 -2.24 16.60 -11.02
CA LYS A 649 -2.50 18.04 -10.90
C LYS A 649 -3.90 18.28 -10.35
N PHE A 650 -4.93 17.66 -10.93
CA PHE A 650 -6.29 17.83 -10.44
C PHE A 650 -6.46 17.30 -9.02
N LEU A 651 -5.90 16.13 -8.69
CA LEU A 651 -5.90 15.62 -7.32
C LEU A 651 -5.33 16.64 -6.32
N SER A 652 -4.20 17.27 -6.65
CA SER A 652 -3.53 18.25 -5.79
C SER A 652 -4.36 19.52 -5.58
N PHE A 653 -5.04 19.98 -6.64
CA PHE A 653 -5.95 21.12 -6.57
C PHE A 653 -7.18 20.80 -5.72
N GLY A 654 -7.71 19.57 -5.84
CA GLY A 654 -8.80 19.06 -5.00
C GLY A 654 -8.41 18.99 -3.52
N LEU A 655 -7.24 18.41 -3.21
CA LEU A 655 -6.69 18.37 -1.84
C LEU A 655 -6.59 19.77 -1.23
N ARG A 656 -6.09 20.75 -1.98
CA ARG A 656 -6.07 22.14 -1.52
C ARG A 656 -7.49 22.67 -1.26
N ALA A 657 -8.42 22.46 -2.19
CA ALA A 657 -9.79 22.97 -2.04
C ALA A 657 -10.46 22.37 -0.79
N HIS A 658 -10.30 21.06 -0.57
CA HIS A 658 -10.77 20.34 0.62
C HIS A 658 -10.15 20.92 1.90
N ARG A 659 -8.82 21.12 1.92
CA ARG A 659 -8.09 21.77 3.04
C ARG A 659 -8.65 23.14 3.40
N ARG A 660 -9.15 23.89 2.41
CA ARG A 660 -9.71 25.24 2.57
C ARG A 660 -11.22 25.23 2.82
N GLY A 661 -11.84 24.05 2.91
CA GLY A 661 -13.27 23.86 3.17
C GLY A 661 -14.17 24.09 1.96
N ASP A 662 -13.62 24.17 0.74
CA ASP A 662 -14.41 24.33 -0.49
C ASP A 662 -14.70 22.95 -1.11
N ILE A 663 -15.67 22.25 -0.50
CA ILE A 663 -16.02 20.86 -0.84
C ILE A 663 -16.50 20.72 -2.29
N GLY A 664 -17.26 21.70 -2.79
CA GLY A 664 -17.74 21.69 -4.17
C GLY A 664 -16.60 21.72 -5.19
N ARG A 665 -15.66 22.66 -5.04
CA ARG A 665 -14.46 22.68 -5.91
C ARG A 665 -13.57 21.47 -5.70
N ALA A 666 -13.50 20.93 -4.49
CA ALA A 666 -12.75 19.71 -4.22
C ALA A 666 -13.30 18.52 -5.04
N ARG A 667 -14.63 18.34 -5.03
CA ARG A 667 -15.33 17.31 -5.82
C ARG A 667 -14.99 17.41 -7.31
N ASP A 668 -15.18 18.59 -7.90
CA ASP A 668 -14.94 18.82 -9.33
C ASP A 668 -13.51 18.42 -9.74
N PHE A 669 -12.53 18.74 -8.89
CA PHE A 669 -11.13 18.39 -9.14
C PHE A 669 -10.85 16.90 -8.94
N TYR A 670 -11.47 16.24 -7.97
CA TYR A 670 -11.30 14.79 -7.81
C TYR A 670 -11.96 13.99 -8.94
N GLU A 671 -13.12 14.41 -9.43
CA GLU A 671 -13.77 13.81 -10.60
C GLU A 671 -12.87 13.95 -11.84
N GLN A 672 -12.36 15.15 -12.12
CA GLN A 672 -11.38 15.38 -13.20
C GLN A 672 -10.12 14.51 -13.05
N SER A 673 -9.66 14.29 -11.81
CA SER A 673 -8.51 13.42 -11.56
C SER A 673 -8.77 11.96 -11.95
N VAL A 674 -9.96 11.44 -11.63
CA VAL A 674 -10.36 10.05 -11.93
C VAL A 674 -10.74 9.88 -13.41
N GLU A 675 -11.29 10.90 -14.06
CA GLU A 675 -11.55 10.89 -15.50
C GLU A 675 -10.25 10.75 -16.32
N GLU A 676 -9.20 11.47 -15.93
CA GLU A 676 -7.88 11.35 -16.56
C GLU A 676 -7.24 9.98 -16.31
N LYS A 677 -7.53 9.36 -15.16
CA LYS A 677 -7.02 8.04 -14.79
C LYS A 677 -8.00 7.28 -13.88
N LEU A 678 -8.77 6.38 -14.50
CA LEU A 678 -9.76 5.54 -13.81
C LEU A 678 -9.17 4.69 -12.67
N ASN A 679 -7.89 4.31 -12.76
CA ASN A 679 -7.15 3.66 -11.67
C ASN A 679 -6.33 4.69 -10.88
N ASN A 680 -7.02 5.57 -10.16
CA ASN A 680 -6.43 6.49 -9.20
C ASN A 680 -7.03 6.25 -7.79
N PRO A 681 -6.45 5.34 -6.98
CA PRO A 681 -7.00 4.98 -5.67
C PRO A 681 -7.16 6.17 -4.71
N GLN A 682 -6.24 7.14 -4.76
CA GLN A 682 -6.31 8.34 -3.92
C GLN A 682 -7.47 9.23 -4.35
N GLY A 683 -7.63 9.49 -5.65
CA GLY A 683 -8.75 10.27 -6.17
C GLY A 683 -10.11 9.65 -5.81
N LEU A 684 -10.24 8.32 -5.96
CA LEU A 684 -11.41 7.57 -5.53
C LEU A 684 -11.65 7.67 -4.02
N TYR A 685 -10.60 7.55 -3.21
CA TYR A 685 -10.72 7.68 -1.76
C TYR A 685 -11.20 9.08 -1.36
N MET A 686 -10.65 10.12 -1.99
CA MET A 686 -11.07 11.50 -1.74
C MET A 686 -12.52 11.75 -2.17
N LEU A 687 -12.97 11.18 -3.29
CA LEU A 687 -14.40 11.21 -3.67
C LEU A 687 -15.28 10.51 -2.64
N GLY A 688 -14.84 9.38 -2.10
CA GLY A 688 -15.53 8.71 -1.00
C GLY A 688 -15.69 9.62 0.23
N LEU A 689 -14.63 10.35 0.62
CA LEU A 689 -14.70 11.32 1.73
C LEU A 689 -15.63 12.49 1.42
N VAL A 690 -15.54 13.06 0.21
CA VAL A 690 -16.43 14.17 -0.21
C VAL A 690 -17.90 13.72 -0.22
N SER A 691 -18.20 12.54 -0.75
CA SER A 691 -19.55 11.98 -0.73
C SER A 691 -20.05 11.73 0.69
N MET A 692 -19.19 11.32 1.64
CA MET A 692 -19.56 11.27 3.06
C MET A 692 -19.85 12.65 3.64
N ASP A 693 -19.00 13.64 3.36
CA ASP A 693 -19.17 15.04 3.82
C ASP A 693 -20.48 15.65 3.31
N GLU A 694 -20.92 15.24 2.11
CA GLU A 694 -22.19 15.64 1.49
C GLU A 694 -23.40 14.80 1.94
N GLY A 695 -23.18 13.69 2.66
CA GLY A 695 -24.23 12.80 3.17
C GLY A 695 -24.67 11.68 2.22
N PHE A 696 -23.94 11.43 1.12
CA PHE A 696 -24.18 10.37 0.16
C PHE A 696 -23.42 9.08 0.53
N TYR A 697 -23.86 8.41 1.59
CA TYR A 697 -23.16 7.24 2.15
C TYR A 697 -23.02 6.05 1.20
N ASP A 698 -24.05 5.71 0.42
CA ASP A 698 -23.99 4.60 -0.54
C ASP A 698 -22.93 4.85 -1.62
N GLU A 699 -22.88 6.07 -2.14
CA GLU A 699 -21.87 6.50 -3.14
C GLU A 699 -20.47 6.48 -2.52
N ALA A 700 -20.33 6.93 -1.27
CA ALA A 700 -19.06 6.90 -0.56
C ALA A 700 -18.51 5.48 -0.41
N LEU A 701 -19.37 4.52 -0.06
CA LEU A 701 -18.99 3.10 0.03
C LEU A 701 -18.54 2.56 -1.33
N GLU A 702 -19.24 2.88 -2.42
CA GLU A 702 -18.82 2.48 -3.77
C GLU A 702 -17.40 2.97 -4.08
N PHE A 703 -17.11 4.24 -3.81
CA PHE A 703 -15.77 4.79 -4.00
C PHE A 703 -14.71 4.13 -3.10
N PHE A 704 -15.04 3.84 -1.84
CA PHE A 704 -14.14 3.11 -0.94
C PHE A 704 -13.84 1.69 -1.41
N TYR A 705 -14.83 0.94 -1.89
CA TYR A 705 -14.56 -0.38 -2.47
C TYR A 705 -13.75 -0.30 -3.74
N GLN A 706 -13.99 0.71 -4.59
CA GLN A 706 -13.15 0.93 -5.76
C GLN A 706 -11.71 1.26 -5.36
N THR A 707 -11.50 2.05 -4.31
CA THR A 707 -10.15 2.28 -3.75
C THR A 707 -9.51 0.97 -3.31
N LEU A 708 -10.21 0.11 -2.56
CA LEU A 708 -9.67 -1.18 -2.11
C LEU A 708 -9.44 -2.15 -3.27
N PHE A 709 -10.26 -2.12 -4.31
CA PHE A 709 -10.07 -2.93 -5.51
C PHE A 709 -8.74 -2.61 -6.21
N PHE A 710 -8.43 -1.31 -6.36
CA PHE A 710 -7.18 -0.88 -7.00
C PHE A 710 -5.98 -0.83 -6.03
N SER A 711 -6.24 -0.68 -4.73
CA SER A 711 -5.25 -0.65 -3.67
C SER A 711 -5.73 -1.41 -2.43
N PRO A 712 -5.63 -2.76 -2.41
CA PRO A 712 -6.12 -3.58 -1.29
C PRO A 712 -5.42 -3.31 0.05
N GLY A 713 -4.27 -2.62 0.01
CA GLY A 713 -3.52 -2.18 1.18
C GLY A 713 -3.89 -0.79 1.71
N HIS A 714 -4.87 -0.10 1.13
CA HIS A 714 -5.19 1.28 1.50
C HIS A 714 -5.80 1.38 2.91
N LEU A 715 -4.98 1.70 3.91
CA LEU A 715 -5.35 1.66 5.32
C LEU A 715 -6.46 2.66 5.68
N ASN A 716 -6.38 3.90 5.19
CA ASN A 716 -7.36 4.94 5.53
C ASN A 716 -8.78 4.53 5.12
N THR A 717 -8.93 3.88 3.96
CA THR A 717 -10.22 3.33 3.53
C THR A 717 -10.74 2.26 4.48
N LYS A 718 -9.86 1.40 5.01
CA LYS A 718 -10.25 0.36 5.97
C LYS A 718 -10.69 0.95 7.30
N TYR A 719 -10.06 2.04 7.76
CA TYR A 719 -10.55 2.80 8.91
C TYR A 719 -11.95 3.36 8.66
N ARG A 720 -12.21 3.94 7.47
CA ARG A 720 -13.54 4.47 7.12
C ARG A 720 -14.61 3.39 7.08
N LEU A 721 -14.30 2.24 6.49
CA LEU A 721 -15.22 1.10 6.42
C LEU A 721 -15.46 0.49 7.81
N TYR A 722 -14.42 0.36 8.64
CA TYR A 722 -14.57 -0.07 10.04
C TYR A 722 -15.54 0.83 10.80
N ASP A 723 -15.32 2.14 10.77
CA ASP A 723 -16.14 3.13 11.49
C ASP A 723 -17.59 3.13 11.00
N TYR A 724 -17.79 3.08 9.67
CA TYR A 724 -19.11 2.95 9.07
C TYR A 724 -19.85 1.70 9.54
N TYR A 725 -19.22 0.52 9.46
CA TYR A 725 -19.87 -0.74 9.84
C TYR A 725 -20.10 -0.87 11.34
N LEU A 726 -19.24 -0.25 12.16
CA LEU A 726 -19.44 -0.18 13.59
C LEU A 726 -20.67 0.68 13.94
N ALA A 727 -20.88 1.80 13.22
CA ALA A 727 -22.05 2.65 13.39
C ALA A 727 -23.35 1.94 12.94
N GLU A 728 -23.29 1.16 11.85
CA GLU A 728 -24.40 0.34 11.36
C GLU A 728 -24.66 -0.92 12.20
N THR A 729 -23.91 -1.16 13.28
CA THR A 729 -23.98 -2.38 14.11
C THR A 729 -23.78 -3.68 13.32
N ASN A 730 -23.03 -3.60 12.20
CA ASN A 730 -22.64 -4.76 11.42
C ASN A 730 -21.33 -5.33 11.97
N GLU A 731 -21.46 -6.07 13.08
CA GLU A 731 -20.36 -6.56 13.90
C GLU A 731 -19.33 -7.36 13.11
N ASP A 732 -19.78 -8.27 12.26
CA ASP A 732 -18.89 -9.13 11.49
C ASP A 732 -18.04 -8.31 10.48
N SER A 733 -18.63 -7.33 9.76
CA SER A 733 -17.89 -6.47 8.82
C SER A 733 -16.93 -5.53 9.56
N ALA A 734 -17.39 -4.94 10.68
CA ALA A 734 -16.54 -4.11 11.52
C ALA A 734 -15.34 -4.91 12.05
N GLN A 735 -15.58 -6.11 12.58
CA GLN A 735 -14.53 -6.99 13.09
C GLN A 735 -13.50 -7.37 12.02
N LYS A 736 -13.95 -7.67 10.80
CA LYS A 736 -13.03 -7.97 9.69
C LYS A 736 -12.08 -6.80 9.42
N TYR A 737 -12.60 -5.57 9.25
CA TYR A 737 -11.73 -4.41 9.02
C TYR A 737 -10.84 -4.10 10.23
N LEU A 738 -11.34 -4.31 11.46
CA LEU A 738 -10.55 -4.23 12.68
C LEU A 738 -9.34 -5.19 12.62
N GLN A 739 -9.55 -6.46 12.26
CA GLN A 739 -8.47 -7.43 12.15
C GLN A 739 -7.45 -7.04 11.09
N GLU A 740 -7.90 -6.59 9.92
CA GLU A 740 -7.00 -6.14 8.86
C GLU A 740 -6.16 -4.94 9.30
N LEU A 741 -6.77 -3.99 10.00
CA LEU A 741 -6.09 -2.84 10.57
C LEU A 741 -5.05 -3.26 11.61
N VAL A 742 -5.40 -4.16 12.54
CA VAL A 742 -4.48 -4.68 13.56
C VAL A 742 -3.28 -5.44 12.94
N ARG A 743 -3.49 -6.14 11.83
CA ARG A 743 -2.43 -6.87 11.11
C ARG A 743 -1.51 -5.98 10.29
N ARG A 744 -2.09 -5.01 9.57
CA ARG A 744 -1.37 -4.24 8.55
C ARG A 744 -0.80 -2.92 9.07
N ASP A 745 -1.50 -2.23 9.96
CA ASP A 745 -1.01 -0.98 10.55
C ASP A 745 -0.18 -1.26 11.81
N ARG A 746 0.98 -1.91 11.60
CA ARG A 746 1.86 -2.39 12.70
C ARG A 746 2.47 -1.26 13.53
N LYS A 747 2.48 -0.04 13.01
CA LYS A 747 3.07 1.14 13.64
C LYS A 747 2.07 1.90 14.53
N ASN A 748 0.77 1.67 14.38
CA ASN A 748 -0.23 2.28 15.25
C ASN A 748 -0.16 1.67 16.67
N LEU A 749 0.02 2.53 17.67
CA LEU A 749 0.13 2.15 19.08
C LEU A 749 -1.15 1.52 19.65
N GLN A 750 -2.34 1.98 19.22
CA GLN A 750 -3.62 1.40 19.63
C GLN A 750 -3.73 -0.06 19.14
N PHE A 751 -3.39 -0.33 17.89
CA PHE A 751 -3.41 -1.69 17.35
C PHE A 751 -2.30 -2.58 17.91
N ARG A 752 -1.14 -2.01 18.24
CA ARG A 752 -0.12 -2.74 18.99
C ARG A 752 -0.65 -3.16 20.37
N TYR A 753 -1.30 -2.25 21.09
CA TYR A 753 -1.91 -2.55 22.39
C TYR A 753 -3.01 -3.61 22.26
N ILE A 754 -3.91 -3.47 21.27
CA ILE A 754 -4.98 -4.44 21.00
C ILE A 754 -4.39 -5.82 20.72
N ARG A 755 -3.34 -5.91 19.90
CA ARG A 755 -2.63 -7.18 19.61
C ARG A 755 -1.95 -7.79 20.84
N GLU A 756 -1.43 -6.96 21.74
CA GLU A 756 -0.71 -7.41 22.95
C GLU A 756 -1.69 -7.85 24.06
N GLN A 757 -2.81 -7.15 24.23
CA GLN A 757 -3.76 -7.39 25.31
C GLN A 757 -4.90 -8.34 24.92
N ASN A 758 -5.23 -8.40 23.63
CA ASN A 758 -6.31 -9.24 23.11
C ASN A 758 -5.84 -10.03 21.88
N PRO A 759 -4.84 -10.91 22.01
CA PRO A 759 -4.32 -11.71 20.90
C PRO A 759 -5.40 -12.59 20.23
N GLU A 760 -6.46 -12.93 20.96
CA GLU A 760 -7.66 -13.62 20.47
C GLU A 760 -8.39 -12.90 19.33
N ILE A 761 -8.29 -11.57 19.23
CA ILE A 761 -8.89 -10.78 18.14
C ILE A 761 -8.28 -11.18 16.79
N LEU A 762 -6.97 -11.47 16.77
CA LEU A 762 -6.26 -11.95 15.58
C LEU A 762 -6.57 -13.40 15.23
N ASN A 763 -7.10 -14.17 16.20
CA ASN A 763 -7.51 -15.55 16.07
C ASN A 763 -9.01 -15.70 15.73
N GLY A 764 -9.71 -14.57 15.54
CA GLY A 764 -11.08 -14.57 15.07
C GLY A 764 -12.18 -14.66 16.11
N GLU A 765 -11.91 -14.47 17.40
CA GLU A 765 -13.01 -14.50 18.37
C GLU A 765 -14.04 -13.39 18.09
N PRO A 766 -15.34 -13.71 17.98
CA PRO A 766 -16.36 -12.74 17.61
C PRO A 766 -16.51 -11.65 18.67
N LEU A 767 -16.54 -10.40 18.23
CA LEU A 767 -16.66 -9.21 19.07
C LEU A 767 -17.99 -8.50 18.82
N THR A 768 -18.60 -8.02 19.90
CA THR A 768 -19.77 -7.15 19.83
C THR A 768 -19.37 -5.72 19.43
N SER A 769 -20.35 -4.95 18.95
CA SER A 769 -20.17 -3.52 18.65
C SER A 769 -19.71 -2.74 19.89
N GLU A 770 -20.20 -3.10 21.08
CA GLU A 770 -19.81 -2.46 22.35
C GLU A 770 -18.35 -2.75 22.70
N GLU A 771 -17.89 -3.99 22.52
CA GLU A 771 -16.49 -4.36 22.76
C GLU A 771 -15.56 -3.65 21.78
N MET A 772 -15.93 -3.59 20.49
CA MET A 772 -15.18 -2.88 19.46
C MET A 772 -15.12 -1.37 19.73
N GLN A 773 -16.23 -0.76 20.12
CA GLN A 773 -16.26 0.65 20.56
C GLN A 773 -15.37 0.88 21.79
N GLY A 774 -15.33 -0.10 22.71
CA GLY A 774 -14.49 -0.08 23.91
C GLY A 774 -12.99 0.07 23.64
N PHE A 775 -12.51 -0.30 22.45
CA PHE A 775 -11.11 -0.08 22.06
C PHE A 775 -10.76 1.39 21.78
N GLY A 776 -11.76 2.26 21.58
CA GLY A 776 -11.54 3.68 21.36
C GLY A 776 -10.66 3.98 20.13
N ILE A 777 -10.80 3.19 19.06
CA ILE A 777 -9.99 3.34 17.85
C ILE A 777 -10.30 4.68 17.20
N THR A 778 -9.26 5.48 17.02
CA THR A 778 -9.38 6.80 16.38
C THR A 778 -8.97 6.69 14.92
N VAL A 779 -9.88 7.05 14.02
CA VAL A 779 -9.56 7.20 12.59
C VAL A 779 -8.45 8.25 12.44
N PRO A 780 -7.35 7.96 11.73
CA PRO A 780 -6.30 8.93 11.48
C PRO A 780 -6.86 10.20 10.85
N VAL A 781 -6.41 11.35 11.34
CA VAL A 781 -6.78 12.64 10.74
C VAL A 781 -6.24 12.69 9.32
N GLU A 782 -7.12 12.94 8.35
CA GLU A 782 -6.71 13.03 6.95
C GLU A 782 -5.88 14.29 6.74
N VAL A 783 -4.71 14.14 6.13
CA VAL A 783 -3.85 15.26 5.78
C VAL A 783 -4.08 15.60 4.31
N PHE A 784 -4.76 16.71 4.05
CA PHE A 784 -5.07 17.19 2.69
C PHE A 784 -3.87 17.90 2.05
N GLU A 785 -2.73 17.20 1.97
CA GLU A 785 -1.48 17.68 1.40
C GLU A 785 -0.89 16.68 0.41
N VAL A 786 -0.08 17.17 -0.51
CA VAL A 786 0.59 16.34 -1.51
C VAL A 786 1.82 15.70 -0.85
N ALA A 787 1.97 14.38 -0.98
CA ALA A 787 3.21 13.73 -0.58
C ALA A 787 4.34 14.16 -1.54
N ASN A 788 5.24 15.04 -1.08
CA ASN A 788 6.32 15.63 -1.89
C ASN A 788 7.20 14.59 -2.61
N ARG A 789 7.28 13.36 -2.07
CA ARG A 789 8.00 12.22 -2.68
C ARG A 789 7.44 11.76 -4.04
N VAL A 790 6.16 12.00 -4.33
CA VAL A 790 5.48 11.49 -5.55
C VAL A 790 5.93 12.26 -6.80
N GLN A 791 6.30 13.54 -6.66
CA GLN A 791 6.63 14.40 -7.80
C GLN A 791 8.13 14.51 -8.10
N LYS A 792 8.98 13.76 -7.36
CA LYS A 792 10.44 13.64 -7.57
C LYS A 792 11.18 14.98 -7.66
N LEU A 793 10.67 16.02 -6.99
CA LEU A 793 11.43 17.24 -6.80
C LEU A 793 12.55 16.94 -5.82
N VAL A 794 13.78 17.30 -6.20
CA VAL A 794 14.90 17.31 -5.26
C VAL A 794 14.90 18.60 -4.46
N GLU A 795 14.37 19.69 -5.04
CA GLU A 795 14.20 20.96 -4.34
C GLU A 795 12.86 21.61 -4.71
N GLU A 796 12.12 22.04 -3.68
CA GLU A 796 10.89 22.83 -3.81
C GLU A 796 11.17 24.31 -4.08
N PRO A 797 10.21 25.05 -4.67
CA PRO A 797 10.39 26.49 -4.85
C PRO A 797 10.38 27.21 -3.50
N ILE A 798 11.17 28.27 -3.38
CA ILE A 798 11.24 29.09 -2.15
C ILE A 798 11.14 30.56 -2.53
N VAL A 799 10.42 31.37 -1.74
CA VAL A 799 10.37 32.81 -1.95
C VAL A 799 11.78 33.41 -1.81
N ARG A 800 12.28 33.95 -2.91
CA ARG A 800 13.56 34.67 -2.96
C ARG A 800 13.37 36.14 -2.60
N LYS A 801 12.28 36.74 -3.07
CA LYS A 801 11.89 38.12 -2.76
C LYS A 801 10.36 38.22 -2.66
N ALA A 802 9.88 38.53 -1.46
CA ALA A 802 8.47 38.88 -1.22
C ALA A 802 8.16 40.31 -1.69
N VAL A 803 6.91 40.57 -2.08
CA VAL A 803 6.41 41.87 -2.52
C VAL A 803 5.08 42.17 -1.82
N PHE A 804 4.95 43.36 -1.24
CA PHE A 804 3.76 43.75 -0.49
C PHE A 804 2.86 44.67 -1.32
N PRO A 805 1.52 44.58 -1.18
CA PRO A 805 0.58 45.48 -1.87
C PRO A 805 0.77 46.96 -1.49
N ASP A 806 0.54 47.88 -2.44
CA ASP A 806 0.44 49.32 -2.15
C ASP A 806 -0.97 49.67 -1.64
N LEU A 807 -1.06 50.18 -0.41
CA LEU A 807 -2.31 50.32 0.33
C LEU A 807 -2.85 51.76 0.40
N LYS A 808 -2.21 52.71 -0.31
CA LYS A 808 -2.36 54.17 -0.16
C LYS A 808 -3.77 54.78 -0.22
N ASN A 809 -4.85 54.04 -0.45
CA ASN A 809 -6.23 54.55 -0.44
C ASN A 809 -7.28 53.52 0.05
N MET A 810 -6.90 52.54 0.87
CA MET A 810 -7.82 51.47 1.30
C MET A 810 -8.19 51.55 2.78
N SER A 811 -9.48 51.43 3.07
CA SER A 811 -10.02 51.15 4.40
C SER A 811 -9.83 49.66 4.67
N ILE A 812 -8.74 49.27 5.33
CA ILE A 812 -8.48 47.88 5.69
C ILE A 812 -9.39 47.53 6.89
N ARG A 813 -10.24 46.51 6.73
CA ARG A 813 -10.74 45.74 7.88
C ARG A 813 -9.61 44.83 8.36
N ASP A 814 -9.53 44.57 9.66
CA ASP A 814 -8.51 43.73 10.29
C ASP A 814 -8.10 42.55 9.39
N SER A 815 -6.80 42.53 9.03
CA SER A 815 -6.06 41.53 8.23
C SER A 815 -6.89 40.70 7.23
N LEU A 816 -6.89 41.10 5.95
CA LEU A 816 -7.40 40.27 4.86
C LEU A 816 -6.23 39.48 4.23
N GLU A 817 -6.25 38.15 4.30
CA GLU A 817 -5.32 37.26 3.57
C GLU A 817 -5.97 36.77 2.27
N ILE A 818 -5.26 36.93 1.15
CA ILE A 818 -5.75 36.54 -0.18
C ILE A 818 -4.90 35.41 -0.72
N LEU A 819 -5.57 34.36 -1.20
CA LEU A 819 -4.94 33.16 -1.71
C LEU A 819 -4.89 33.21 -3.23
N VAL A 820 -3.67 33.16 -3.77
CA VAL A 820 -3.38 33.21 -5.20
C VAL A 820 -2.59 31.96 -5.59
N ASP A 821 -3.05 31.24 -6.60
CA ASP A 821 -2.28 30.16 -7.22
C ASP A 821 -1.27 30.79 -8.18
N VAL A 822 0.01 30.46 -8.00
CA VAL A 822 1.13 31.04 -8.74
C VAL A 822 1.87 29.93 -9.49
N LEU A 823 2.01 30.08 -10.80
CA LEU A 823 2.87 29.23 -11.63
C LEU A 823 4.26 29.84 -11.69
N ILE A 824 5.23 29.16 -11.07
CA ILE A 824 6.63 29.55 -11.05
C ILE A 824 7.32 28.94 -12.26
N GLY A 825 7.96 29.78 -13.07
CA GLY A 825 8.74 29.40 -14.23
C GLY A 825 10.13 28.85 -13.88
N LYS A 826 10.81 28.25 -14.87
CA LYS A 826 12.16 27.66 -14.70
C LYS A 826 13.25 28.65 -14.26
N ASN A 827 13.01 29.95 -14.44
CA ASN A 827 13.90 31.04 -14.04
C ASN A 827 13.57 31.62 -12.64
N GLY A 828 12.57 31.06 -11.95
CA GLY A 828 12.09 31.56 -10.66
C GLY A 828 11.21 32.81 -10.75
N LYS A 829 10.76 33.21 -11.94
CA LYS A 829 9.76 34.27 -12.14
C LYS A 829 8.35 33.68 -12.21
N VAL A 830 7.35 34.53 -12.00
CA VAL A 830 5.95 34.14 -12.10
C VAL A 830 5.51 34.15 -13.56
N ASP A 831 5.11 32.99 -14.08
CA ASP A 831 4.56 32.82 -15.43
C ASP A 831 3.06 33.14 -15.46
N GLU A 832 2.31 32.68 -14.44
CA GLU A 832 0.85 32.78 -14.38
C GLU A 832 0.37 32.95 -12.93
N THR A 833 -0.77 33.62 -12.75
CA THR A 833 -1.46 33.79 -11.46
C THR A 833 -2.94 33.52 -11.61
N LYS A 834 -3.55 32.76 -10.71
CA LYS A 834 -5.01 32.53 -10.65
C LYS A 834 -5.53 32.84 -9.25
N LEU A 835 -6.67 33.51 -9.16
CA LEU A 835 -7.32 33.74 -7.87
C LEU A 835 -7.93 32.43 -7.37
N PHE A 836 -7.61 32.03 -6.15
CA PHE A 836 -8.34 30.96 -5.48
C PHE A 836 -9.42 31.48 -4.53
N ARG A 837 -9.07 32.46 -3.67
CA ARG A 837 -9.97 33.06 -2.69
C ARG A 837 -9.59 34.52 -2.42
N GLY A 838 -10.58 35.40 -2.49
CA GLY A 838 -10.45 36.83 -2.17
C GLY A 838 -11.61 37.62 -2.79
N GLU A 839 -12.00 38.71 -2.16
CA GLU A 839 -13.05 39.61 -2.66
C GLU A 839 -12.43 40.83 -3.37
N GLU A 840 -13.16 41.41 -4.32
CA GLU A 840 -12.75 42.67 -4.96
C GLU A 840 -12.92 43.86 -3.99
N PRO A 841 -12.03 44.88 -4.02
CA PRO A 841 -10.94 45.11 -4.98
C PRO A 841 -9.61 44.39 -4.64
N TYR A 842 -9.52 43.75 -3.48
CA TYR A 842 -8.26 43.21 -2.97
C TYR A 842 -7.76 42.02 -3.80
N ALA A 843 -8.66 41.21 -4.34
CA ALA A 843 -8.34 40.08 -5.22
C ALA A 843 -7.53 40.52 -6.45
N SER A 844 -7.98 41.55 -7.16
CA SER A 844 -7.26 42.10 -8.31
C SER A 844 -5.88 42.66 -7.95
N ILE A 845 -5.75 43.28 -6.78
CA ILE A 845 -4.48 43.83 -6.29
C ILE A 845 -3.51 42.71 -5.94
N ALA A 846 -3.96 41.71 -5.18
CA ALA A 846 -3.16 40.56 -4.80
C ALA A 846 -2.63 39.80 -6.01
N MET A 847 -3.45 39.56 -7.04
CA MET A 847 -3.01 38.93 -8.28
C MET A 847 -1.92 39.76 -9.00
N LYS A 848 -2.03 41.09 -9.00
CA LYS A 848 -1.01 41.96 -9.59
C LYS A 848 0.29 41.92 -8.78
N THR A 849 0.19 42.01 -7.46
CA THR A 849 1.34 41.93 -6.54
C THR A 849 2.05 40.58 -6.66
N ALA A 850 1.31 39.48 -6.74
CA ALA A 850 1.86 38.13 -6.89
C ALA A 850 2.77 38.00 -8.13
N LYS A 851 2.49 38.71 -9.24
CA LYS A 851 3.34 38.69 -10.44
C LYS A 851 4.73 39.30 -10.25
N GLU A 852 4.90 40.14 -9.24
CA GLU A 852 6.18 40.82 -8.96
C GLU A 852 7.10 40.01 -8.03
N TYR A 853 6.60 38.93 -7.44
CA TYR A 853 7.39 38.01 -6.63
C TYR A 853 8.52 37.37 -7.44
N SER A 854 9.56 36.94 -6.74
CA SER A 854 10.56 36.03 -7.32
C SER A 854 10.90 34.92 -6.36
N PHE A 855 11.21 33.78 -6.96
CA PHE A 855 11.44 32.52 -6.30
C PHE A 855 12.80 31.96 -6.68
N TYR A 856 13.33 31.11 -5.83
CA TYR A 856 14.21 30.07 -6.30
C TYR A 856 13.37 29.01 -7.03
N PRO A 857 13.74 28.59 -8.26
CA PRO A 857 12.95 27.64 -9.02
C PRO A 857 12.98 26.25 -8.36
N ALA A 858 11.93 25.45 -8.60
CA ALA A 858 11.93 24.05 -8.23
C ALA A 858 12.88 23.25 -9.13
N MET A 859 13.48 22.19 -8.59
CA MET A 859 14.51 21.38 -9.26
C MET A 859 14.14 19.90 -9.29
N LYS A 860 14.38 19.25 -10.43
CA LYS A 860 14.33 17.80 -10.60
C LYS A 860 15.59 17.11 -10.06
N SER A 861 15.58 15.77 -10.07
CA SER A 861 16.70 14.93 -9.64
C SER A 861 17.99 15.05 -10.43
N ASP A 862 17.94 15.61 -11.63
CA ASP A 862 19.07 15.89 -12.51
C ASP A 862 19.54 17.36 -12.42
N ASP A 863 19.12 18.10 -11.39
CA ASP A 863 19.33 19.54 -11.24
C ASP A 863 18.72 20.38 -12.39
N GLU A 864 17.74 19.86 -13.14
CA GLU A 864 16.99 20.67 -14.12
C GLU A 864 15.84 21.47 -13.46
N PRO A 865 15.71 22.77 -13.76
CA PRO A 865 14.60 23.58 -13.25
C PRO A 865 13.28 23.21 -13.92
N ILE A 866 12.21 23.19 -13.13
CA ILE A 866 10.87 22.76 -13.55
C ILE A 866 9.80 23.78 -13.14
N ARG A 867 8.71 23.82 -13.93
CA ARG A 867 7.58 24.71 -13.68
C ARG A 867 6.64 24.09 -12.64
N VAL A 868 6.23 24.86 -11.65
CA VAL A 868 5.44 24.37 -10.51
C VAL A 868 4.37 25.37 -10.10
N TRP A 869 3.23 24.87 -9.65
CA TRP A 869 2.18 25.63 -8.99
C TRP A 869 2.39 25.66 -7.49
N VAL A 870 2.20 26.83 -6.90
CA VAL A 870 2.16 27.04 -5.45
C VAL A 870 0.93 27.85 -5.07
N GLU A 871 0.40 27.62 -3.88
CA GLU A 871 -0.52 28.53 -3.20
C GLU A 871 0.32 29.59 -2.49
N LEU A 872 0.08 30.86 -2.80
CA LEU A 872 0.76 32.02 -2.20
C LEU A 872 -0.27 32.86 -1.43
N THR A 873 0.03 33.12 -0.15
CA THR A 873 -0.75 34.04 0.69
C THR A 873 -0.19 35.45 0.55
N ILE A 874 -1.02 36.39 0.08
CA ILE A 874 -0.66 37.81 -0.02
C ILE A 874 -1.16 38.57 1.22
N PRO A 875 -0.27 39.07 2.09
CA PRO A 875 -0.66 39.80 3.29
C PRO A 875 -1.03 41.26 2.99
N PHE A 876 -2.16 41.73 3.54
CA PHE A 876 -2.56 43.15 3.54
C PHE A 876 -2.35 43.73 4.94
N ILE A 877 -1.25 44.46 5.13
CA ILE A 877 -0.83 45.00 6.44
C ILE A 877 -1.29 46.45 6.56
N PRO A 878 -2.15 46.84 7.52
CA PRO A 878 -2.48 48.24 7.70
C PRO A 878 -1.23 49.07 8.02
N GLU A 879 -1.14 50.29 7.45
CA GLU A 879 -0.11 51.24 7.88
C GLU A 879 -0.30 51.48 9.39
N SER A 880 0.73 51.15 10.17
CA SER A 880 0.75 51.46 11.61
C SER A 880 0.49 52.95 11.80
N PRO A 881 -0.33 53.38 12.78
CA PRO A 881 -0.62 54.79 13.00
C PRO A 881 0.67 55.47 13.48
N ILE A 882 1.44 56.02 12.55
CA ILE A 882 2.54 56.92 12.84
C ILE A 882 1.93 58.17 13.48
N ASP A 883 2.31 58.40 14.74
CA ASP A 883 2.25 59.65 15.51
C ASP A 883 1.66 60.84 14.75
N LYS A 884 0.36 61.08 14.96
CA LYS A 884 -0.26 62.38 14.69
C LYS A 884 -0.63 63.17 15.95
N ASP A 885 -0.26 62.68 17.13
CA ASP A 885 -0.47 63.37 18.40
C ASP A 885 0.85 63.59 19.15
N ASN A 886 1.80 64.28 18.52
CA ASN A 886 2.73 65.11 19.30
C ASN A 886 2.03 66.42 19.67
N GLY A 887 1.11 66.30 20.62
CA GLY A 887 0.34 67.39 21.18
C GLY A 887 0.19 67.21 22.67
N THR A 888 1.29 67.41 23.42
CA THR A 888 1.33 67.64 24.89
C THR A 888 0.69 66.55 25.76
N ILE A 889 1.40 66.02 26.74
CA ILE A 889 1.24 66.47 28.14
C ILE A 889 2.43 65.95 28.96
N SER A 890 2.84 66.84 29.86
CA SER A 890 3.84 66.75 30.92
C SER A 890 3.52 65.76 32.05
N GLU A 891 4.61 65.39 32.74
CA GLU A 891 4.77 64.71 34.05
C GLU A 891 4.69 63.18 34.08
#